data_AF-A0A074YG40-F1
#
_entry.id   AF-A0A074YG40-F1
#
_cell.length_a   1.000
_cell.length_b   1.000
_cell.length_c   1.000
_cell.angle_alpha   90.00
_cell.angle_beta   90.00
_cell.angle_gamma   90.00
#
_symmetry.space_group_name_H-M   'P 1'
#
loop_
_entity.id
_entity.type
_entity.pdbx_description
1 polymer ?
#
loop_
_entity_poly.entity_id
_entity_poly.type
_entity_poly.pdbx_seq_one_letter_code
_entity_poly.pdbx_strand_id
1 'polypeptide(L)'
;MALPKANLHLLVPASSAKSDLCKVMVSSGILGYPTPELINWGMRFNNSKLSSGGSHIAKIAGIQHHLETLDAADHDLVLVVDGYDIWFQLRPQTLLDRYFDINKRADTRLKSVLGGSVMRNHDVSQKIVFSCQKQCWPFSLKQAPCYAVPNSTLPADIYGPETDIYLNKTSKNPYLNVRQRFLNSGVAIGTVKAMRELYSEALARVEKDTNFGSDQFVISQIFGDQELYREVLRQDAVTWWQRWLNKDQEDPQAQIFNSSHVETARNSSRRLEFGLGIDYESSISLATIFAPEDAAWLTFNNASNLREANHKLNITEANSRINYTLSDVALTDAPFSTADFDLGPTEVPWTNVSIFTNVRTGFAPAIVHHNAWQNNMKSRRVHWWSKIWFHKHARALYTDYAQGPDSPIAVSGYSYPIEWWSSDKRRGGALNGSEWIGYEDICLGTEDEVFRDKGGPWLPAGVSRSDWTPKQQPGVSPDLVASYPNDQALPLRITVMESGGSHDEVVAALVHSLGSQNAEIDLYQLLPRYGIKDIMRAFSLERPMRGPRGPPDFMKDIDNAIRPDIFVAATCELDIVRLKNQLDVLLAEGNTHMVCVVHHADRWADPKLGLEEAIRPWVIKGLVEFWTLSPHTERFLRDKSMSQWTAVRSGDVSPVVRTFVPVFPIILPATPDTHNLAFGLQGDYDPSRRDYKSIFEHLDSFLRTESSTQESDASNSKAHARNVTMHLLGHGKHPSVPDNVKDHVVFDERLDYIDYYKILSQTFALLPAFASDTYLDRKASSSVPAALIAGTPLIATKAIIEAYSYISQDTVWLQEDGESEFDVVQRVLDMDSDSRKKKMESVRETRSKLVQENIKLVEDWMKQAMSRMEYRAGSM
;
A
#
# COMPACT_ATOMS: atom_id res chain seq x y z
N MET A 1 -32.90 16.67 -39.06
CA MET A 1 -33.09 15.34 -38.45
C MET A 1 -32.65 15.46 -37.00
N ALA A 2 -33.37 14.85 -36.06
CA ALA A 2 -32.91 14.80 -34.67
C ALA A 2 -31.63 13.97 -34.60
N LEU A 3 -30.67 14.38 -33.76
CA LEU A 3 -29.47 13.60 -33.52
C LEU A 3 -29.82 12.29 -32.79
N PRO A 4 -29.09 11.20 -33.06
CA PRO A 4 -29.22 9.99 -32.25
C PRO A 4 -28.83 10.29 -30.80
N LYS A 5 -29.47 9.59 -29.86
CA LYS A 5 -29.25 9.75 -28.42
C LYS A 5 -28.62 8.49 -27.82
N ALA A 6 -27.71 8.68 -26.89
CA ALA A 6 -27.06 7.62 -26.11
C ALA A 6 -26.79 8.10 -24.68
N ASN A 7 -26.53 7.19 -23.76
CA ASN A 7 -26.21 7.51 -22.37
C ASN A 7 -24.71 7.44 -22.08
N LEU A 8 -24.25 8.31 -21.20
CA LEU A 8 -22.98 8.16 -20.50
C LEU A 8 -23.27 7.79 -19.04
N HIS A 9 -22.65 6.72 -18.58
CA HIS A 9 -22.72 6.24 -17.20
C HIS A 9 -21.43 6.61 -16.46
N LEU A 10 -21.54 7.07 -15.22
CA LEU A 10 -20.40 7.40 -14.37
C LEU A 10 -20.35 6.44 -13.18
N LEU A 11 -19.44 5.47 -13.22
CA LEU A 11 -19.27 4.50 -12.14
C LEU A 11 -18.16 4.92 -11.19
N VAL A 12 -18.47 4.97 -9.90
CA VAL A 12 -17.55 5.41 -8.85
C VAL A 12 -17.46 4.34 -7.77
N PRO A 13 -16.44 3.45 -7.80
CA PRO A 13 -16.21 2.49 -6.72
C PRO A 13 -15.87 3.20 -5.41
N ALA A 14 -16.81 3.19 -4.48
CA ALA A 14 -16.69 3.80 -3.16
C ALA A 14 -17.58 3.08 -2.16
N SER A 15 -16.99 2.65 -1.05
CA SER A 15 -17.69 1.91 0.01
C SER A 15 -18.22 2.76 1.16
N SER A 16 -17.70 3.99 1.34
CA SER A 16 -18.10 4.83 2.46
C SER A 16 -17.96 6.33 2.21
N ALA A 17 -18.73 7.10 2.98
CA ALA A 17 -18.67 8.56 3.00
C ALA A 17 -17.29 9.06 3.44
N LYS A 18 -16.65 9.86 2.59
CA LYS A 18 -15.39 10.58 2.88
C LYS A 18 -15.37 11.92 2.16
N SER A 19 -14.70 12.91 2.72
CA SER A 19 -14.54 14.24 2.08
C SER A 19 -13.93 14.15 0.68
N ASP A 20 -13.00 13.21 0.45
CA ASP A 20 -12.42 13.00 -0.88
C ASP A 20 -13.45 12.47 -1.89
N LEU A 21 -14.38 11.57 -1.51
CA LEU A 21 -15.50 11.16 -2.37
C LEU A 21 -16.43 12.35 -2.67
N CYS A 22 -16.68 13.19 -1.67
CA CYS A 22 -17.52 14.37 -1.85
C CYS A 22 -16.91 15.40 -2.82
N LYS A 23 -15.57 15.48 -2.91
CA LYS A 23 -14.90 16.25 -3.96
C LYS A 23 -15.16 15.66 -5.35
N VAL A 24 -15.20 14.32 -5.50
CA VAL A 24 -15.59 13.65 -6.76
C VAL A 24 -17.03 14.01 -7.13
N MET A 25 -17.97 13.88 -6.19
CA MET A 25 -19.39 14.18 -6.38
C MET A 25 -19.63 15.65 -6.76
N VAL A 26 -19.00 16.57 -6.04
CA VAL A 26 -19.17 18.01 -6.29
C VAL A 26 -18.50 18.43 -7.59
N SER A 27 -17.27 17.96 -7.87
CA SER A 27 -16.59 18.32 -9.12
C SER A 27 -17.29 17.75 -10.37
N SER A 28 -17.73 16.50 -10.33
CA SER A 28 -18.48 15.89 -11.44
C SER A 28 -19.81 16.62 -11.69
N GLY A 29 -20.57 16.92 -10.63
CA GLY A 29 -21.84 17.64 -10.73
C GLY A 29 -21.67 19.06 -11.29
N ILE A 30 -20.74 19.86 -10.73
CA ILE A 30 -20.46 21.23 -11.22
C ILE A 30 -20.15 21.24 -12.72
N LEU A 31 -19.44 20.22 -13.21
CA LEU A 31 -19.03 20.14 -14.62
C LEU A 31 -20.11 19.54 -15.54
N GLY A 32 -21.23 19.08 -14.99
CA GLY A 32 -22.36 18.51 -15.73
C GLY A 32 -22.15 17.06 -16.18
N TYR A 33 -21.30 16.29 -15.48
CA TYR A 33 -21.21 14.84 -15.70
C TYR A 33 -22.51 14.13 -15.32
N PRO A 34 -22.74 12.90 -15.82
CA PRO A 34 -23.89 12.10 -15.42
C PRO A 34 -23.97 11.91 -13.92
N THR A 35 -25.18 11.64 -13.44
CA THR A 35 -25.41 11.23 -12.07
C THR A 35 -24.53 10.03 -11.72
N PRO A 36 -23.66 10.14 -10.69
CA PRO A 36 -22.76 9.05 -10.33
C PRO A 36 -23.51 7.81 -9.84
N GLU A 37 -23.01 6.65 -10.21
CA GLU A 37 -23.45 5.34 -9.73
C GLU A 37 -22.36 4.78 -8.80
N LEU A 38 -22.64 4.76 -7.50
CA LEU A 38 -21.71 4.28 -6.49
C LEU A 38 -21.65 2.75 -6.53
N ILE A 39 -20.46 2.24 -6.83
CA ILE A 39 -20.21 0.80 -6.85
C ILE A 39 -19.71 0.38 -5.47
N ASN A 40 -20.30 -0.68 -4.92
CA ASN A 40 -19.98 -1.23 -3.60
C ASN A 40 -20.32 -0.33 -2.41
N TRP A 41 -21.27 0.59 -2.57
CA TRP A 41 -21.67 1.51 -1.50
C TRP A 41 -22.23 0.75 -0.30
N GLY A 42 -21.72 1.05 0.90
CA GLY A 42 -22.08 0.34 2.13
C GLY A 42 -21.46 -1.06 2.28
N MET A 43 -20.75 -1.56 1.26
CA MET A 43 -20.08 -2.86 1.35
C MET A 43 -18.75 -2.76 2.12
N ARG A 44 -18.39 -3.85 2.80
CA ARG A 44 -17.12 -3.98 3.53
C ARG A 44 -16.28 -5.09 2.91
N PHE A 45 -15.00 -4.84 2.77
CA PHE A 45 -14.02 -5.78 2.21
C PHE A 45 -12.95 -6.04 3.26
N ASN A 46 -13.15 -7.09 4.06
CA ASN A 46 -12.32 -7.47 5.21
C ASN A 46 -11.94 -8.96 5.19
N ASN A 47 -11.83 -9.55 4.00
CA ASN A 47 -11.43 -10.95 3.89
C ASN A 47 -9.89 -11.06 3.95
N SER A 48 -9.38 -11.42 5.13
CA SER A 48 -7.95 -11.61 5.41
C SER A 48 -7.26 -12.71 4.58
N LYS A 49 -8.02 -13.50 3.81
CA LYS A 49 -7.50 -14.52 2.88
C LYS A 49 -7.28 -13.98 1.46
N LEU A 50 -7.66 -12.73 1.17
CA LEU A 50 -7.57 -12.11 -0.16
C LEU A 50 -6.68 -10.87 -0.11
N SER A 51 -5.92 -10.62 -1.18
CA SER A 51 -5.12 -9.39 -1.32
C SER A 51 -5.99 -8.13 -1.11
N SER A 52 -5.49 -7.17 -0.31
CA SER A 52 -6.18 -5.93 0.08
C SER A 52 -7.59 -6.14 0.68
N GLY A 53 -7.78 -7.19 1.49
CA GLY A 53 -9.07 -7.52 2.13
C GLY A 53 -10.16 -7.98 1.14
N GLY A 54 -9.76 -8.28 -0.11
CA GLY A 54 -10.66 -8.53 -1.23
C GLY A 54 -11.15 -7.26 -1.94
N SER A 55 -10.69 -6.07 -1.56
CA SER A 55 -11.18 -4.80 -2.13
C SER A 55 -10.87 -4.62 -3.62
N HIS A 56 -9.72 -5.10 -4.11
CA HIS A 56 -9.40 -5.06 -5.55
C HIS A 56 -10.25 -6.03 -6.36
N ILE A 57 -10.45 -7.25 -5.81
CA ILE A 57 -11.37 -8.24 -6.36
C ILE A 57 -12.78 -7.65 -6.37
N ALA A 58 -13.19 -6.98 -5.30
CA ALA A 58 -14.49 -6.35 -5.18
C ALA A 58 -14.67 -5.15 -6.09
N LYS A 59 -13.62 -4.38 -6.41
CA LYS A 59 -13.71 -3.32 -7.43
C LYS A 59 -14.03 -3.96 -8.79
N ILE A 60 -13.30 -5.00 -9.19
CA ILE A 60 -13.56 -5.72 -10.45
C ILE A 60 -14.95 -6.36 -10.43
N ALA A 61 -15.26 -7.14 -9.38
CA ALA A 61 -16.52 -7.87 -9.25
C ALA A 61 -17.72 -6.93 -9.15
N GLY A 62 -17.60 -5.82 -8.41
CA GLY A 62 -18.65 -4.82 -8.28
C GLY A 62 -18.92 -4.09 -9.60
N ILE A 63 -17.87 -3.69 -10.32
CA ILE A 63 -18.03 -3.08 -11.65
C ILE A 63 -18.63 -4.11 -12.62
N GLN A 64 -18.12 -5.33 -12.64
CA GLN A 64 -18.61 -6.40 -13.50
C GLN A 64 -20.10 -6.69 -13.23
N HIS A 65 -20.48 -6.89 -11.96
CA HIS A 65 -21.86 -7.15 -11.56
C HIS A 65 -22.79 -6.00 -11.95
N HIS A 66 -22.35 -4.76 -11.74
CA HIS A 66 -23.11 -3.59 -12.15
C HIS A 66 -23.28 -3.54 -13.67
N LEU A 67 -22.22 -3.73 -14.44
CA LEU A 67 -22.29 -3.72 -15.92
C LEU A 67 -23.22 -4.81 -16.47
N GLU A 68 -23.26 -6.00 -15.87
CA GLU A 68 -24.18 -7.08 -16.27
C GLU A 68 -25.64 -6.79 -15.95
N THR A 69 -25.91 -6.04 -14.87
CA THR A 69 -27.27 -5.68 -14.45
C THR A 69 -27.76 -4.35 -15.00
N LEU A 70 -26.85 -3.55 -15.57
CA LEU A 70 -27.15 -2.25 -16.15
C LEU A 70 -28.01 -2.40 -17.40
N ASP A 71 -29.21 -1.84 -17.38
CA ASP A 71 -30.07 -1.73 -18.56
C ASP A 71 -29.64 -0.57 -19.45
N ALA A 72 -28.57 -0.79 -20.22
CA ALA A 72 -27.98 0.18 -21.13
C ALA A 72 -27.71 -0.43 -22.51
N ALA A 73 -27.76 0.41 -23.54
CA ALA A 73 -27.46 -0.02 -24.89
C ALA A 73 -25.96 -0.34 -25.04
N ASP A 74 -25.62 -1.32 -25.87
CA ASP A 74 -24.23 -1.74 -26.09
C ASP A 74 -23.29 -0.60 -26.54
N HIS A 75 -23.85 0.43 -27.18
CA HIS A 75 -23.14 1.60 -27.69
C HIS A 75 -23.15 2.80 -26.74
N ASP A 76 -23.86 2.71 -25.60
CA ASP A 76 -23.73 3.67 -24.51
C ASP A 76 -22.28 3.63 -23.98
N LEU A 77 -21.86 4.69 -23.29
CA LEU A 77 -20.51 4.80 -22.74
C LEU A 77 -20.53 4.66 -21.23
N VAL A 78 -19.45 4.09 -20.70
CA VAL A 78 -19.19 3.99 -19.26
C VAL A 78 -17.86 4.67 -18.98
N LEU A 79 -17.88 5.63 -18.06
CA LEU A 79 -16.73 6.24 -17.45
C LEU A 79 -16.58 5.68 -16.03
N VAL A 80 -15.49 4.95 -15.78
CA VAL A 80 -15.11 4.44 -14.46
C VAL A 80 -14.02 5.34 -13.89
N VAL A 81 -14.19 5.81 -12.66
CA VAL A 81 -13.19 6.62 -11.94
C VAL A 81 -13.02 6.16 -10.50
N ASP A 82 -11.81 6.25 -9.94
CA ASP A 82 -11.57 5.99 -8.52
C ASP A 82 -12.35 6.96 -7.60
N GLY A 83 -12.89 6.44 -6.50
CA GLY A 83 -13.80 7.20 -5.63
C GLY A 83 -13.16 8.15 -4.62
N TYR A 84 -11.83 8.17 -4.44
CA TYR A 84 -11.19 8.90 -3.32
C TYR A 84 -9.96 9.74 -3.70
N ASP A 85 -9.56 9.79 -4.96
CA ASP A 85 -8.42 10.61 -5.40
C ASP A 85 -8.60 11.19 -6.80
N ILE A 86 -9.84 11.40 -7.21
CA ILE A 86 -10.22 11.97 -8.51
C ILE A 86 -10.81 13.37 -8.34
N TRP A 87 -10.39 14.31 -9.18
CA TRP A 87 -11.10 15.59 -9.40
C TRP A 87 -11.46 15.75 -10.86
N PHE A 88 -12.72 16.09 -11.13
CA PHE A 88 -13.12 16.54 -12.45
C PHE A 88 -12.74 18.02 -12.63
N GLN A 89 -12.19 18.36 -13.78
CA GLN A 89 -11.72 19.71 -14.08
C GLN A 89 -12.38 20.34 -15.32
N LEU A 90 -12.66 19.54 -16.36
CA LEU A 90 -13.25 19.99 -17.62
C LEU A 90 -14.55 19.26 -17.93
N ARG A 91 -15.40 19.88 -18.75
CA ARG A 91 -16.77 19.42 -19.07
C ARG A 91 -16.77 18.10 -19.88
N PRO A 92 -17.86 17.29 -19.82
CA PRO A 92 -17.97 16.02 -20.53
C PRO A 92 -17.72 16.12 -22.04
N GLN A 93 -18.12 17.22 -22.68
CA GLN A 93 -17.87 17.48 -24.11
C GLN A 93 -16.40 17.28 -24.47
N THR A 94 -15.49 17.94 -23.73
CA THR A 94 -14.04 17.82 -23.94
C THR A 94 -13.55 16.38 -23.75
N LEU A 95 -14.07 15.68 -22.74
CA LEU A 95 -13.69 14.29 -22.47
C LEU A 95 -14.12 13.36 -23.61
N LEU A 96 -15.34 13.49 -24.11
CA LEU A 96 -15.87 12.65 -25.18
C LEU A 96 -15.20 12.93 -26.54
N ASP A 97 -14.97 14.20 -26.87
CA ASP A 97 -14.25 14.57 -28.11
C ASP A 97 -12.84 13.95 -28.13
N ARG A 98 -12.14 13.99 -26.99
CA ARG A 98 -10.83 13.37 -26.83
C ARG A 98 -10.89 11.84 -26.87
N TYR A 99 -11.89 11.22 -26.25
CA TYR A 99 -12.10 9.77 -26.32
C TYR A 99 -12.26 9.28 -27.77
N PHE A 100 -13.11 9.92 -28.55
CA PHE A 100 -13.32 9.55 -29.94
C PHE A 100 -12.09 9.83 -30.82
N ASP A 101 -11.39 10.95 -30.60
CA ASP A 101 -10.15 11.25 -31.31
C ASP A 101 -9.04 10.23 -31.01
N ILE A 102 -8.86 9.87 -29.73
CA ILE A 102 -7.89 8.86 -29.30
C ILE A 102 -8.16 7.51 -29.98
N ASN A 103 -9.42 7.05 -29.99
CA ASN A 103 -9.80 5.80 -30.67
C ASN A 103 -9.58 5.90 -32.18
N LYS A 104 -9.95 7.01 -32.82
CA LYS A 104 -9.78 7.19 -34.27
C LYS A 104 -8.31 7.17 -34.69
N ARG A 105 -7.44 7.82 -33.91
CA ARG A 105 -5.98 7.78 -34.13
C ARG A 105 -5.43 6.38 -33.91
N ALA A 106 -5.91 5.65 -32.90
CA ALA A 106 -5.51 4.27 -32.64
C ALA A 106 -5.91 3.32 -33.78
N ASP A 107 -7.16 3.39 -34.24
CA ASP A 107 -7.65 2.56 -35.35
C ASP A 107 -6.93 2.87 -36.66
N THR A 108 -6.56 4.13 -36.89
CA THR A 108 -5.73 4.51 -38.04
C THR A 108 -4.37 3.83 -37.98
N ARG A 109 -3.72 3.81 -36.80
CA ARG A 109 -2.44 3.10 -36.61
C ARG A 109 -2.61 1.59 -36.77
N LEU A 110 -3.62 0.98 -36.14
CA LEU A 110 -3.91 -0.45 -36.26
C LEU A 110 -4.15 -0.85 -37.72
N LYS A 111 -4.88 -0.03 -38.49
CA LYS A 111 -5.12 -0.25 -39.91
C LYS A 111 -3.85 -0.20 -40.74
N SER A 112 -2.90 0.68 -40.38
CA SER A 112 -1.60 0.74 -41.05
C SER A 112 -0.71 -0.49 -40.78
N VAL A 113 -0.85 -1.10 -39.59
CA VAL A 113 -0.02 -2.24 -39.16
C VAL A 113 -0.62 -3.58 -39.60
N LEU A 114 -1.93 -3.77 -39.41
CA LEU A 114 -2.62 -5.05 -39.66
C LEU A 114 -3.34 -5.09 -41.01
N GLY A 115 -3.67 -3.95 -41.59
CA GLY A 115 -4.53 -3.84 -42.75
C GLY A 115 -6.02 -3.98 -42.41
N GLY A 116 -6.87 -3.31 -43.20
CA GLY A 116 -8.30 -3.23 -42.92
C GLY A 116 -9.05 -4.56 -43.02
N SER A 117 -8.54 -5.54 -43.76
CA SER A 117 -9.18 -6.87 -43.84
C SER A 117 -8.98 -7.67 -42.55
N VAL A 118 -7.77 -7.66 -41.98
CA VAL A 118 -7.46 -8.36 -40.73
C VAL A 118 -8.27 -7.75 -39.59
N MET A 119 -8.30 -6.42 -39.51
CA MET A 119 -9.10 -5.73 -38.49
C MET A 119 -10.58 -6.14 -38.53
N ARG A 120 -11.19 -6.19 -39.72
CA ARG A 120 -12.60 -6.60 -39.86
C ARG A 120 -12.82 -8.07 -39.52
N ASN A 121 -11.94 -8.96 -39.99
CA ASN A 121 -12.08 -10.40 -39.78
C ASN A 121 -11.90 -10.82 -38.31
N HIS A 122 -11.14 -10.03 -37.54
CA HIS A 122 -10.82 -10.31 -36.14
C HIS A 122 -11.43 -9.31 -35.14
N ASP A 123 -12.31 -8.40 -35.59
CA ASP A 123 -12.94 -7.36 -34.76
C ASP A 123 -11.92 -6.50 -33.96
N VAL A 124 -10.79 -6.18 -34.58
CA VAL A 124 -9.73 -5.36 -33.98
C VAL A 124 -10.05 -3.89 -34.17
N SER A 125 -10.29 -3.18 -33.07
CA SER A 125 -10.43 -1.72 -32.99
C SER A 125 -10.32 -1.27 -31.54
N GLN A 126 -9.83 -0.06 -31.28
CA GLN A 126 -9.80 0.48 -29.92
C GLN A 126 -11.19 0.96 -29.47
N LYS A 127 -11.70 0.38 -28.39
CA LYS A 127 -13.02 0.61 -27.82
C LYS A 127 -12.95 1.19 -26.39
N ILE A 128 -11.84 0.97 -25.70
CA ILE A 128 -11.64 1.37 -24.30
C ILE A 128 -10.34 2.18 -24.18
N VAL A 129 -10.39 3.29 -23.47
CA VAL A 129 -9.23 4.14 -23.17
C VAL A 129 -9.03 4.17 -21.67
N PHE A 130 -7.91 3.62 -21.20
CA PHE A 130 -7.44 3.76 -19.82
C PHE A 130 -6.51 4.96 -19.66
N SER A 131 -6.42 5.49 -18.44
CA SER A 131 -5.37 6.42 -18.07
C SER A 131 -3.98 5.78 -18.21
N CYS A 132 -2.95 6.63 -18.31
CA CYS A 132 -1.59 6.20 -18.60
C CYS A 132 -0.61 6.67 -17.52
N GLN A 133 0.46 5.91 -17.33
CA GLN A 133 1.57 6.22 -16.42
C GLN A 133 2.94 5.87 -17.02
N LYS A 134 4.02 6.38 -16.39
CA LYS A 134 5.41 6.23 -16.87
C LYS A 134 6.09 4.92 -16.44
N GLN A 135 5.74 4.38 -15.28
CA GLN A 135 6.32 3.12 -14.80
C GLN A 135 5.41 1.95 -15.20
N CYS A 136 6.01 0.86 -15.71
CA CYS A 136 5.30 -0.41 -15.78
C CYS A 136 5.23 -0.99 -14.37
N TRP A 137 4.03 -1.10 -13.81
CA TRP A 137 3.82 -1.57 -12.45
C TRP A 137 2.58 -2.47 -12.39
N PRO A 138 2.61 -3.60 -11.67
CA PRO A 138 3.73 -4.12 -10.85
C PRO A 138 4.71 -5.03 -11.62
N PHE A 139 4.56 -5.14 -12.94
CA PHE A 139 5.31 -6.08 -13.77
C PHE A 139 6.76 -5.66 -14.04
N SER A 140 7.62 -6.66 -14.29
CA SER A 140 8.98 -6.41 -14.79
C SER A 140 8.95 -6.10 -16.29
N LEU A 141 9.93 -5.33 -16.78
CA LEU A 141 10.04 -4.96 -18.20
C LEU A 141 10.13 -6.15 -19.18
N LYS A 142 10.36 -7.37 -18.69
CA LYS A 142 10.44 -8.60 -19.51
C LYS A 142 9.10 -9.33 -19.65
N GLN A 143 8.04 -8.88 -18.97
CA GLN A 143 6.71 -9.48 -19.04
C GLN A 143 5.83 -8.75 -20.08
N ALA A 144 4.88 -9.48 -20.67
CA ALA A 144 4.04 -8.98 -21.76
C ALA A 144 3.36 -7.63 -21.45
N PRO A 145 2.83 -7.37 -20.24
CA PRO A 145 2.24 -6.07 -19.90
C PRO A 145 3.19 -4.86 -20.02
N CYS A 146 4.50 -5.10 -20.11
CA CYS A 146 5.51 -4.05 -20.25
C CYS A 146 6.16 -4.00 -21.63
N TYR A 147 6.59 -5.14 -22.20
CA TYR A 147 7.31 -5.11 -23.48
C TYR A 147 6.38 -5.16 -24.69
N ALA A 148 5.21 -5.80 -24.57
CA ALA A 148 4.30 -5.99 -25.71
C ALA A 148 3.42 -4.78 -25.98
N VAL A 149 3.19 -3.94 -24.96
CA VAL A 149 2.35 -2.73 -25.09
C VAL A 149 2.98 -1.73 -26.08
N PRO A 150 2.17 -0.96 -26.84
CA PRO A 150 2.70 -0.13 -27.90
C PRO A 150 3.56 1.01 -27.36
N ASN A 151 4.58 1.39 -28.11
CA ASN A 151 5.43 2.55 -27.79
C ASN A 151 4.60 3.83 -27.66
N SER A 152 5.09 4.76 -26.83
CA SER A 152 4.41 6.04 -26.63
C SER A 152 4.27 6.82 -27.94
N THR A 153 3.07 7.36 -28.19
CA THR A 153 2.82 8.26 -29.32
C THR A 153 3.28 9.69 -29.06
N LEU A 154 3.76 9.98 -27.85
CA LEU A 154 4.36 11.26 -27.52
C LEU A 154 5.63 11.52 -28.36
N PRO A 155 5.94 12.78 -28.70
CA PRO A 155 7.16 13.14 -29.40
C PRO A 155 8.42 12.52 -28.78
N ALA A 156 9.30 11.96 -29.61
CA ALA A 156 10.50 11.24 -29.16
C ALA A 156 11.54 12.14 -28.45
N ASP A 157 11.33 13.45 -28.49
CA ASP A 157 12.18 14.49 -27.92
C ASP A 157 11.44 15.32 -26.85
N ILE A 158 10.30 14.86 -26.32
CA ILE A 158 9.46 15.63 -25.39
C ILE A 158 10.18 16.02 -24.07
N TYR A 159 11.19 15.24 -23.66
CA TYR A 159 12.09 15.53 -22.54
C TYR A 159 13.51 15.95 -23.00
N GLY A 160 13.67 16.30 -24.28
CA GLY A 160 14.97 16.61 -24.88
C GLY A 160 15.80 15.36 -25.18
N PRO A 161 17.15 15.50 -25.28
CA PRO A 161 18.05 14.38 -25.59
C PRO A 161 18.00 13.22 -24.59
N GLU A 162 17.48 13.45 -23.39
CA GLU A 162 17.35 12.44 -22.32
C GLU A 162 16.00 11.70 -22.34
N THR A 163 15.18 11.90 -23.37
CA THR A 163 13.89 11.21 -23.50
C THR A 163 14.07 9.69 -23.48
N ASP A 164 13.26 9.02 -22.67
CA ASP A 164 13.30 7.58 -22.39
C ASP A 164 14.59 7.05 -21.75
N ILE A 165 15.43 7.95 -21.23
CA ILE A 165 16.57 7.58 -20.38
C ILE A 165 16.11 7.52 -18.93
N TYR A 166 16.20 6.33 -18.33
CA TYR A 166 15.96 6.16 -16.89
C TYR A 166 17.08 6.83 -16.09
N LEU A 167 16.71 7.71 -15.17
CA LEU A 167 17.67 8.31 -14.25
C LEU A 167 18.21 7.26 -13.29
N ASN A 168 19.38 7.52 -12.69
CA ASN A 168 20.02 6.63 -11.72
C ASN A 168 19.02 6.21 -10.62
N LYS A 169 19.17 4.99 -10.10
CA LYS A 169 18.34 4.41 -9.01
C LYS A 169 18.33 5.25 -7.72
N THR A 170 19.31 6.15 -7.54
CA THR A 170 19.36 7.13 -6.44
C THR A 170 18.48 8.36 -6.67
N SER A 171 17.98 8.58 -7.90
CA SER A 171 17.02 9.63 -8.21
C SER A 171 15.69 9.37 -7.52
N LYS A 172 15.10 10.42 -6.95
CA LYS A 172 13.79 10.35 -6.26
C LYS A 172 12.67 9.89 -7.18
N ASN A 173 12.78 10.16 -8.48
CA ASN A 173 11.89 9.64 -9.52
C ASN A 173 12.72 9.21 -10.74
N PRO A 174 13.05 7.91 -10.87
CA PRO A 174 13.84 7.39 -12.00
C PRO A 174 13.17 7.59 -13.37
N TYR A 175 11.86 7.86 -13.39
CA TYR A 175 11.03 7.91 -14.58
C TYR A 175 10.78 9.34 -15.08
N LEU A 176 11.47 10.35 -14.55
CA LEU A 176 11.22 11.76 -14.89
C LEU A 176 11.20 12.02 -16.41
N ASN A 177 12.17 11.48 -17.13
CA ASN A 177 12.33 11.69 -18.58
C ASN A 177 11.71 10.58 -19.45
N VAL A 178 10.93 9.67 -18.86
CA VAL A 178 10.35 8.53 -19.59
C VAL A 178 8.98 8.90 -20.14
N ARG A 179 8.73 8.62 -21.42
CA ARG A 179 7.39 8.81 -22.01
C ARG A 179 6.43 7.77 -21.45
N GLN A 180 5.26 8.23 -21.04
CA GLN A 180 4.21 7.35 -20.53
C GLN A 180 3.69 6.42 -21.63
N ARG A 181 3.50 5.15 -21.28
CA ARG A 181 2.93 4.12 -22.16
C ARG A 181 2.33 2.92 -21.43
N PHE A 182 2.24 2.97 -20.10
CA PHE A 182 1.74 1.86 -19.29
C PHE A 182 0.39 2.20 -18.72
N LEU A 183 -0.48 1.21 -18.62
CA LEU A 183 -1.85 1.35 -18.14
C LEU A 183 -1.87 1.78 -16.66
N ASN A 184 -2.79 2.67 -16.33
CA ASN A 184 -3.23 2.96 -14.97
C ASN A 184 -4.75 2.76 -14.88
N SER A 185 -5.22 2.01 -13.86
CA SER A 185 -6.61 1.58 -13.75
C SER A 185 -7.54 2.56 -13.00
N GLY A 186 -7.06 3.76 -12.66
CA GLY A 186 -7.84 4.74 -11.90
C GLY A 186 -8.91 5.47 -12.72
N VAL A 187 -8.74 5.56 -14.04
CA VAL A 187 -9.74 6.10 -14.96
C VAL A 187 -9.80 5.25 -16.22
N ALA A 188 -11.02 4.91 -16.66
CA ALA A 188 -11.29 4.21 -17.90
C ALA A 188 -12.59 4.72 -18.55
N ILE A 189 -12.61 4.86 -19.88
CA ILE A 189 -13.84 5.10 -20.63
C ILE A 189 -13.95 4.13 -21.80
N GLY A 190 -15.13 3.57 -22.02
CA GLY A 190 -15.40 2.70 -23.17
C GLY A 190 -16.88 2.43 -23.36
N THR A 191 -17.22 1.77 -24.46
CA THR A 191 -18.61 1.31 -24.70
C THR A 191 -19.04 0.30 -23.65
N VAL A 192 -20.31 0.31 -23.23
CA VAL A 192 -20.90 -0.67 -22.29
C VAL A 192 -20.55 -2.09 -22.70
N LYS A 193 -20.71 -2.44 -24.00
CA LYS A 193 -20.37 -3.77 -24.50
C LYS A 193 -18.91 -4.17 -24.24
N ALA A 194 -17.96 -3.32 -24.65
CA ALA A 194 -16.54 -3.61 -24.46
C ALA A 194 -16.16 -3.68 -22.97
N MET A 195 -16.75 -2.82 -22.13
CA MET A 195 -16.52 -2.84 -20.69
C MET A 195 -17.07 -4.12 -20.04
N ARG A 196 -18.26 -4.61 -20.43
CA ARG A 196 -18.80 -5.92 -20.01
C ARG A 196 -17.85 -7.06 -20.36
N GLU A 197 -17.39 -7.10 -21.62
CA GLU A 197 -16.45 -8.13 -22.09
C GLU A 197 -15.14 -8.11 -21.30
N LEU A 198 -14.56 -6.92 -21.08
CA LEU A 198 -13.31 -6.74 -20.34
C LEU A 198 -13.44 -7.16 -18.87
N TYR A 199 -14.43 -6.64 -18.16
CA TYR A 199 -14.58 -6.88 -16.72
C TYR A 199 -15.01 -8.32 -16.43
N SER A 200 -15.73 -8.97 -17.35
CA SER A 200 -16.02 -10.41 -17.27
C SER A 200 -14.76 -11.27 -17.41
N GLU A 201 -13.87 -10.97 -18.36
CA GLU A 201 -12.57 -11.66 -18.46
C GLU A 201 -11.68 -11.36 -17.24
N ALA A 202 -11.66 -10.10 -16.77
CA ALA A 202 -10.93 -9.71 -15.58
C ALA A 202 -11.38 -10.51 -14.35
N LEU A 203 -12.69 -10.58 -14.11
CA LEU A 203 -13.25 -11.37 -13.01
C LEU A 203 -12.90 -12.85 -13.16
N ALA A 204 -13.06 -13.43 -14.36
CA ALA A 204 -12.75 -14.83 -14.62
C ALA A 204 -11.27 -15.19 -14.41
N ARG A 205 -10.34 -14.24 -14.54
CA ARG A 205 -8.91 -14.41 -14.23
C ARG A 205 -8.65 -14.33 -12.72
N VAL A 206 -9.28 -13.36 -12.06
CA VAL A 206 -9.10 -13.12 -10.61
C VAL A 206 -9.72 -14.25 -9.78
N GLU A 207 -10.85 -14.83 -10.19
CA GLU A 207 -11.47 -15.97 -9.50
C GLU A 207 -10.60 -17.24 -9.51
N LYS A 208 -9.70 -17.37 -10.49
CA LYS A 208 -8.79 -18.53 -10.60
C LYS A 208 -7.51 -18.37 -9.79
N ASP A 209 -7.18 -17.15 -9.39
CA ASP A 209 -6.01 -16.82 -8.57
C ASP A 209 -6.40 -15.81 -7.49
N THR A 210 -6.82 -16.31 -6.34
CA THR A 210 -7.34 -15.50 -5.23
C THR A 210 -6.26 -14.63 -4.54
N ASN A 211 -4.98 -14.80 -4.90
CA ASN A 211 -3.85 -13.97 -4.42
C ASN A 211 -3.55 -12.81 -5.39
N PHE A 212 -4.55 -12.40 -6.14
CA PHE A 212 -4.41 -11.39 -7.18
C PHE A 212 -3.93 -10.03 -6.65
N GLY A 213 -2.87 -9.48 -7.23
CA GLY A 213 -2.24 -8.24 -6.75
C GLY A 213 -3.18 -7.03 -6.65
N SER A 214 -3.65 -6.52 -7.80
CA SER A 214 -4.52 -5.34 -7.90
C SER A 214 -5.38 -5.35 -9.18
N ASP A 215 -6.38 -4.48 -9.29
CA ASP A 215 -7.12 -4.26 -10.54
C ASP A 215 -6.21 -3.85 -11.71
N GLN A 216 -5.22 -3.00 -11.44
CA GLN A 216 -4.19 -2.66 -12.43
C GLN A 216 -3.43 -3.88 -12.94
N PHE A 217 -3.15 -4.87 -12.08
CA PHE A 217 -2.45 -6.09 -12.47
C PHE A 217 -3.24 -6.86 -13.55
N VAL A 218 -4.54 -7.13 -13.36
CA VAL A 218 -5.32 -7.97 -14.30
C VAL A 218 -5.52 -7.29 -15.61
N ILE A 219 -5.87 -6.00 -15.57
CA ILE A 219 -6.20 -5.26 -16.78
C ILE A 219 -4.93 -5.06 -17.60
N SER A 220 -3.78 -4.80 -16.96
CA SER A 220 -2.49 -4.73 -17.66
C SER A 220 -2.08 -6.08 -18.23
N GLN A 221 -2.40 -7.20 -17.56
CA GLN A 221 -2.19 -8.55 -18.12
C GLN A 221 -3.03 -8.78 -19.37
N ILE A 222 -4.33 -8.47 -19.32
CA ILE A 222 -5.22 -8.57 -20.48
C ILE A 222 -4.71 -7.67 -21.62
N PHE A 223 -4.24 -6.45 -21.31
CA PHE A 223 -3.68 -5.55 -22.31
C PHE A 223 -2.42 -6.11 -22.97
N GLY A 224 -1.49 -6.69 -22.19
CA GLY A 224 -0.30 -7.35 -22.72
C GLY A 224 -0.64 -8.54 -23.62
N ASP A 225 -1.60 -9.38 -23.22
CA ASP A 225 -2.06 -10.54 -24.00
C ASP A 225 -2.75 -10.12 -25.32
N GLN A 226 -3.52 -9.01 -25.28
CA GLN A 226 -4.12 -8.43 -26.49
C GLN A 226 -3.06 -8.02 -27.50
N GLU A 227 -2.00 -7.33 -27.05
CA GLU A 227 -0.96 -6.88 -27.98
C GLU A 227 -0.10 -8.03 -28.51
N LEU A 228 0.09 -9.09 -27.71
CA LEU A 228 0.65 -10.35 -28.23
C LEU A 228 -0.24 -10.96 -29.31
N TYR A 229 -1.56 -10.96 -29.11
CA TYR A 229 -2.50 -11.46 -30.11
C TYR A 229 -2.49 -10.61 -31.39
N ARG A 230 -2.42 -9.28 -31.28
CA ARG A 230 -2.28 -8.39 -32.44
C ARG A 230 -0.99 -8.65 -33.21
N GLU A 231 0.10 -8.98 -32.52
CA GLU A 231 1.34 -9.40 -33.17
C GLU A 231 1.20 -10.74 -33.91
N VAL A 232 0.48 -11.72 -33.34
CA VAL A 232 0.14 -12.97 -34.05
C VAL A 232 -0.60 -12.66 -35.36
N LEU A 233 -1.62 -11.80 -35.31
CA LEU A 233 -2.38 -11.40 -36.48
C LEU A 233 -1.50 -10.70 -37.54
N ARG A 234 -0.56 -9.85 -37.11
CA ARG A 234 0.38 -9.18 -38.02
C ARG A 234 1.28 -10.19 -38.74
N GLN A 235 1.83 -11.15 -38.01
CA GLN A 235 2.70 -12.20 -38.58
C GLN A 235 1.94 -13.10 -39.56
N ASP A 236 0.67 -13.38 -39.28
CA ASP A 236 -0.18 -14.26 -40.09
C ASP A 236 -0.72 -13.58 -41.35
N ALA A 237 -0.89 -12.25 -41.29
CA ALA A 237 -1.30 -11.44 -42.42
C ALA A 237 -0.24 -11.36 -43.54
N VAL A 238 1.02 -11.70 -43.25
CA VAL A 238 2.10 -11.69 -44.25
C VAL A 238 1.88 -12.84 -45.24
N THR A 239 1.56 -12.50 -46.49
CA THR A 239 1.37 -13.50 -47.55
C THR A 239 2.66 -14.26 -47.86
N TRP A 240 2.51 -15.49 -48.35
CA TRP A 240 3.64 -16.36 -48.68
C TRP A 240 4.63 -15.75 -49.70
N TRP A 241 4.15 -14.94 -50.66
CA TRP A 241 4.99 -14.20 -51.60
C TRP A 241 5.80 -13.07 -50.92
N GLN A 242 5.21 -12.37 -49.95
CA GLN A 242 5.91 -11.33 -49.16
C GLN A 242 6.96 -11.95 -48.23
N ARG A 243 6.68 -13.12 -47.63
CA ARG A 243 7.67 -13.89 -46.86
C ARG A 243 8.85 -14.36 -47.72
N TRP A 244 8.59 -14.69 -49.00
CA TRP A 244 9.64 -15.09 -49.93
C TRP A 244 10.51 -13.91 -50.41
N LEU A 245 9.91 -12.74 -50.68
CA LEU A 245 10.65 -11.53 -51.06
C LEU A 245 11.49 -10.95 -49.91
N ASN A 246 11.05 -11.12 -48.67
CA ASN A 246 11.72 -10.59 -47.47
C ASN A 246 12.56 -11.65 -46.74
N LYS A 247 12.91 -12.77 -47.40
CA LYS A 247 13.52 -13.94 -46.75
C LYS A 247 14.86 -13.64 -46.04
N ASP A 248 15.57 -12.60 -46.48
CA ASP A 248 16.86 -12.16 -45.93
C ASP A 248 16.75 -10.86 -45.09
N GLN A 249 15.54 -10.33 -44.88
CA GLN A 249 15.32 -9.18 -44.00
C GLN A 249 14.72 -9.65 -42.68
N GLU A 250 15.49 -9.52 -41.59
CA GLU A 250 14.96 -9.68 -40.25
C GLU A 250 13.90 -8.61 -39.97
N ASP A 251 12.73 -9.01 -39.47
CA ASP A 251 11.67 -8.11 -39.05
C ASP A 251 12.01 -7.52 -37.66
N PRO A 252 12.41 -6.23 -37.57
CA PRO A 252 12.86 -5.65 -36.30
C PRO A 252 11.73 -5.57 -35.26
N GLN A 253 10.46 -5.53 -35.71
CA GLN A 253 9.32 -5.51 -34.81
C GLN A 253 9.12 -6.88 -34.16
N ALA A 254 9.27 -7.97 -34.92
CA ALA A 254 9.16 -9.33 -34.39
C ALA A 254 10.21 -9.64 -33.31
N GLN A 255 11.40 -9.03 -33.38
CA GLN A 255 12.48 -9.20 -32.39
C GLN A 255 12.15 -8.63 -31.01
N ILE A 256 11.19 -7.71 -30.91
CA ILE A 256 10.74 -7.14 -29.63
C ILE A 256 9.96 -8.18 -28.82
N PHE A 257 9.27 -9.09 -29.51
CA PHE A 257 8.36 -10.04 -28.89
C PHE A 257 9.05 -11.35 -28.54
N ASN A 258 8.77 -11.85 -27.33
CA ASN A 258 9.17 -13.20 -26.96
C ASN A 258 8.38 -14.23 -27.79
N SER A 259 9.09 -15.00 -28.61
CA SER A 259 8.50 -15.99 -29.52
C SER A 259 7.64 -17.04 -28.81
N SER A 260 8.03 -17.49 -27.61
CA SER A 260 7.24 -18.41 -26.79
C SER A 260 5.90 -17.81 -26.35
N HIS A 261 5.89 -16.52 -26.00
CA HIS A 261 4.66 -15.83 -25.63
C HIS A 261 3.75 -15.60 -26.84
N VAL A 262 4.30 -15.27 -28.02
CA VAL A 262 3.54 -15.17 -29.28
C VAL A 262 2.92 -16.52 -29.64
N GLU A 263 3.66 -17.62 -29.52
CA GLU A 263 3.13 -18.96 -29.79
C GLU A 263 2.06 -19.37 -28.77
N THR A 264 2.21 -18.97 -27.51
CA THR A 264 1.18 -19.17 -26.48
C THR A 264 -0.10 -18.41 -26.82
N ALA A 265 0.01 -17.15 -27.28
CA ALA A 265 -1.14 -16.36 -27.73
C ALA A 265 -1.80 -16.95 -28.99
N ARG A 266 -0.99 -17.45 -29.93
CA ARG A 266 -1.44 -18.12 -31.17
C ARG A 266 -2.27 -19.37 -30.88
N ASN A 267 -1.88 -20.16 -29.88
CA ASN A 267 -2.56 -21.39 -29.50
C ASN A 267 -3.64 -21.19 -28.43
N SER A 268 -3.90 -19.94 -28.01
CA SER A 268 -4.94 -19.65 -27.03
C SER A 268 -6.33 -19.88 -27.62
N SER A 269 -7.16 -20.65 -26.92
CA SER A 269 -8.58 -20.78 -27.22
C SER A 269 -9.44 -19.65 -26.64
N ARG A 270 -8.85 -18.75 -25.84
CA ARG A 270 -9.54 -17.59 -25.24
C ARG A 270 -9.58 -16.43 -26.21
N ARG A 271 -10.62 -15.60 -26.11
CA ARG A 271 -10.65 -14.26 -26.74
C ARG A 271 -9.53 -13.41 -26.11
N LEU A 272 -8.70 -12.80 -26.96
CA LEU A 272 -7.60 -11.93 -26.53
C LEU A 272 -7.75 -10.48 -27.02
N GLU A 273 -8.67 -10.19 -27.93
CA GLU A 273 -8.97 -8.82 -28.39
C GLU A 273 -10.12 -8.22 -27.59
N PHE A 274 -9.85 -7.15 -26.84
CA PHE A 274 -10.82 -6.45 -25.99
C PHE A 274 -10.95 -4.96 -26.33
N GLY A 275 -10.27 -4.50 -27.39
CA GLY A 275 -10.24 -3.09 -27.78
C GLY A 275 -9.57 -2.17 -26.76
N LEU A 276 -8.66 -2.68 -25.94
CA LEU A 276 -7.93 -1.89 -24.94
C LEU A 276 -6.94 -0.91 -25.60
N GLY A 277 -6.86 0.27 -25.02
CA GLY A 277 -5.90 1.33 -25.35
C GLY A 277 -5.70 2.30 -24.19
N ILE A 278 -4.82 3.29 -24.39
CA ILE A 278 -4.37 4.20 -23.33
C ILE A 278 -4.27 5.67 -23.79
N ASP A 279 -4.46 6.58 -22.86
CA ASP A 279 -4.35 8.03 -23.03
C ASP A 279 -2.88 8.50 -22.91
N TYR A 280 -2.09 8.33 -23.97
CA TYR A 280 -0.67 8.71 -24.00
C TYR A 280 -0.40 10.18 -23.69
N GLU A 281 -1.37 11.07 -23.96
CA GLU A 281 -1.22 12.53 -23.83
C GLU A 281 -1.64 13.04 -22.44
N SER A 282 -2.24 12.18 -21.62
CA SER A 282 -2.94 12.55 -20.38
C SER A 282 -4.00 13.64 -20.63
N SER A 283 -4.70 13.54 -21.76
CA SER A 283 -5.70 14.52 -22.19
C SER A 283 -7.08 14.24 -21.58
N ILE A 284 -7.44 12.98 -21.36
CA ILE A 284 -8.62 12.59 -20.59
C ILE A 284 -8.27 12.62 -19.11
N SER A 285 -7.22 11.89 -18.72
CA SER A 285 -6.82 11.81 -17.31
C SER A 285 -5.31 11.86 -17.14
N LEU A 286 -4.87 12.68 -16.19
CA LEU A 286 -3.48 12.73 -15.75
C LEU A 286 -3.34 12.01 -14.40
N ALA A 287 -2.72 10.83 -14.43
CA ALA A 287 -2.19 10.18 -13.23
C ALA A 287 -0.97 10.95 -12.73
N THR A 288 -1.08 11.53 -11.54
CA THR A 288 0.02 12.35 -10.96
C THR A 288 1.19 11.49 -10.46
N ILE A 289 0.98 10.19 -10.26
CA ILE A 289 2.05 9.23 -9.96
C ILE A 289 3.06 9.16 -11.12
N PHE A 290 4.35 9.21 -10.79
CA PHE A 290 5.48 9.29 -11.74
C PHE A 290 5.53 10.54 -12.64
N ALA A 291 4.50 11.37 -12.68
CA ALA A 291 4.48 12.69 -13.34
C ALA A 291 4.22 13.89 -12.38
N PRO A 292 4.70 13.90 -11.11
CA PRO A 292 4.30 14.92 -10.13
C PRO A 292 4.83 16.33 -10.42
N GLU A 293 5.78 16.44 -11.34
CA GLU A 293 6.50 17.65 -11.74
C GLU A 293 6.16 18.09 -13.17
N ASP A 294 5.47 17.27 -13.96
CA ASP A 294 5.15 17.57 -15.36
C ASP A 294 3.96 18.53 -15.50
N ALA A 295 3.29 18.86 -14.40
CA ALA A 295 2.05 19.63 -14.41
C ALA A 295 2.10 20.87 -13.52
N ALA A 296 1.38 21.90 -13.95
CA ALA A 296 1.28 23.19 -13.27
C ALA A 296 -0.14 23.76 -13.40
N TRP A 297 -0.48 24.69 -12.51
CA TRP A 297 -1.70 25.49 -12.62
C TRP A 297 -1.42 26.67 -13.55
N LEU A 298 -2.10 26.72 -14.70
CA LEU A 298 -1.84 27.67 -15.77
C LEU A 298 -3.05 28.54 -16.06
N THR A 299 -2.84 29.83 -16.26
CA THR A 299 -3.83 30.76 -16.81
C THR A 299 -3.38 31.17 -18.20
N PHE A 300 -4.11 30.77 -19.23
CA PHE A 300 -3.66 30.84 -20.62
C PHE A 300 -3.60 32.26 -21.19
N ASN A 301 -4.33 33.22 -20.60
CA ASN A 301 -4.17 34.63 -20.93
C ASN A 301 -2.90 35.27 -20.33
N ASN A 302 -2.22 34.58 -19.40
CA ASN A 302 -1.08 35.10 -18.66
C ASN A 302 0.23 34.55 -19.25
N ALA A 303 0.74 35.24 -20.27
CA ALA A 303 1.96 34.84 -20.98
C ALA A 303 3.18 34.67 -20.05
N SER A 304 3.28 35.43 -18.95
CA SER A 304 4.36 35.28 -17.97
C SER A 304 4.25 33.97 -17.20
N ASN A 305 3.05 33.59 -16.80
CA ASN A 305 2.80 32.30 -16.15
C ASN A 305 3.12 31.11 -17.08
N LEU A 306 2.76 31.20 -18.37
CA LEU A 306 3.09 30.17 -19.36
C LEU A 306 4.60 30.06 -19.59
N ARG A 307 5.30 31.20 -19.73
CA ARG A 307 6.77 31.23 -19.86
C ARG A 307 7.46 30.66 -18.64
N GLU A 308 7.00 30.99 -17.43
CA GLU A 308 7.56 30.47 -16.18
C GLU A 308 7.41 28.95 -16.07
N ALA A 309 6.24 28.42 -16.46
CA ALA A 309 5.99 26.98 -16.45
C ALA A 309 6.93 26.22 -17.42
N ASN A 310 7.08 26.72 -18.65
CA ASN A 310 8.04 26.18 -19.61
C ASN A 310 9.48 26.27 -19.10
N HIS A 311 9.87 27.43 -18.56
CA HIS A 311 11.21 27.66 -18.02
C HIS A 311 11.54 26.69 -16.88
N LYS A 312 10.60 26.43 -15.95
CA LYS A 312 10.79 25.46 -14.85
C LYS A 312 11.11 24.04 -15.34
N LEU A 313 10.66 23.68 -16.53
CA LEU A 313 10.89 22.36 -17.14
C LEU A 313 11.95 22.38 -18.25
N ASN A 314 12.68 23.49 -18.39
CA ASN A 314 13.68 23.69 -19.46
C ASN A 314 13.11 23.49 -20.87
N ILE A 315 11.86 23.89 -21.10
CA ILE A 315 11.21 23.86 -22.42
C ILE A 315 11.45 25.21 -23.10
N THR A 316 12.07 25.19 -24.29
CA THR A 316 12.27 26.40 -25.11
C THR A 316 10.96 26.87 -25.71
N GLU A 317 10.86 28.15 -26.07
CA GLU A 317 9.65 28.70 -26.70
C GLU A 317 9.28 27.98 -27.99
N ALA A 318 10.27 27.59 -28.80
CA ALA A 318 10.08 26.82 -30.04
C ALA A 318 9.52 25.40 -29.79
N ASN A 319 9.79 24.82 -28.61
CA ASN A 319 9.33 23.49 -28.23
C ASN A 319 8.09 23.52 -27.32
N SER A 320 7.60 24.71 -26.96
CA SER A 320 6.41 24.88 -26.12
C SER A 320 5.17 24.33 -26.82
N ARG A 321 4.43 23.46 -26.12
CA ARG A 321 3.17 22.89 -26.60
C ARG A 321 1.93 23.54 -25.99
N ILE A 322 2.12 24.39 -24.98
CA ILE A 322 1.05 25.00 -24.18
C ILE A 322 0.25 26.04 -24.99
N ASN A 323 0.85 26.66 -26.02
CA ASN A 323 0.21 27.73 -26.80
C ASN A 323 -0.98 27.26 -27.65
N TYR A 324 -1.15 25.94 -27.85
CA TYR A 324 -2.17 25.38 -28.76
C TYR A 324 -3.37 24.76 -28.06
N THR A 325 -3.33 24.69 -26.72
CA THR A 325 -4.16 23.78 -25.94
C THR A 325 -5.15 24.57 -25.10
N LEU A 326 -6.44 24.43 -25.45
CA LEU A 326 -7.69 24.93 -24.87
C LEU A 326 -8.73 25.23 -25.98
N SER A 327 -8.35 25.11 -27.26
CA SER A 327 -9.28 25.34 -28.39
C SER A 327 -10.52 24.43 -28.33
N ASP A 328 -10.35 23.19 -27.88
CA ASP A 328 -11.43 22.23 -27.64
C ASP A 328 -12.26 22.59 -26.39
N VAL A 329 -11.60 23.05 -25.32
CA VAL A 329 -12.28 23.50 -24.09
C VAL A 329 -13.09 24.77 -24.32
N ALA A 330 -12.59 25.69 -25.16
CA ALA A 330 -13.25 26.95 -25.49
C ALA A 330 -14.58 26.78 -26.24
N LEU A 331 -14.85 25.58 -26.79
CA LEU A 331 -16.12 25.23 -27.43
C LEU A 331 -17.20 24.78 -26.43
N THR A 332 -16.85 24.66 -25.14
CA THR A 332 -17.77 24.26 -24.08
C THR A 332 -18.29 25.46 -23.31
N ASP A 333 -19.38 25.29 -22.53
CA ASP A 333 -19.93 26.37 -21.71
C ASP A 333 -18.86 27.02 -20.82
N ALA A 334 -18.99 28.33 -20.62
CA ALA A 334 -18.06 29.10 -19.80
C ALA A 334 -17.95 28.51 -18.37
N PRO A 335 -16.78 28.58 -17.70
CA PRO A 335 -16.55 28.03 -16.36
C PRO A 335 -17.66 28.36 -15.34
N PHE A 336 -18.09 29.62 -15.25
CA PHE A 336 -19.06 30.07 -14.25
C PHE A 336 -20.48 30.27 -14.79
N SER A 337 -20.81 29.61 -15.91
CA SER A 337 -22.16 29.68 -16.47
C SER A 337 -23.17 29.02 -15.53
N THR A 338 -24.12 29.80 -15.02
CA THR A 338 -25.24 29.37 -14.15
C THR A 338 -26.53 30.01 -14.61
N ALA A 339 -27.66 29.31 -14.41
CA ALA A 339 -28.97 29.85 -14.74
C ALA A 339 -29.53 30.75 -13.61
N ASP A 340 -29.31 30.35 -12.35
CA ASP A 340 -30.04 30.92 -11.20
C ASP A 340 -29.18 31.80 -10.27
N PHE A 341 -27.87 31.89 -10.52
CA PHE A 341 -26.93 32.63 -9.68
C PHE A 341 -26.17 33.71 -10.47
N ASP A 342 -26.06 34.92 -9.91
CA ASP A 342 -25.13 35.94 -10.39
C ASP A 342 -23.79 35.79 -9.65
N LEU A 343 -22.84 35.12 -10.32
CA LEU A 343 -21.50 34.86 -9.78
C LEU A 343 -20.46 35.91 -10.21
N GLY A 344 -20.91 37.05 -10.77
CA GLY A 344 -20.06 38.05 -11.42
C GLY A 344 -20.13 37.92 -12.95
N PRO A 345 -19.10 38.34 -13.70
CA PRO A 345 -19.15 38.32 -15.15
C PRO A 345 -19.39 36.89 -15.65
N THR A 346 -20.58 36.64 -16.19
CA THR A 346 -21.08 35.33 -16.63
C THR A 346 -20.31 34.75 -17.82
N GLU A 347 -19.43 35.55 -18.43
CA GLU A 347 -18.61 35.19 -19.60
C GLU A 347 -17.10 35.26 -19.30
N VAL A 348 -16.63 34.75 -18.16
CA VAL A 348 -15.18 34.52 -18.00
C VAL A 348 -14.75 33.45 -19.01
N PRO A 349 -13.87 33.75 -19.99
CA PRO A 349 -13.43 32.72 -20.92
C PRO A 349 -12.52 31.70 -20.23
N TRP A 350 -12.46 30.48 -20.74
CA TRP A 350 -11.57 29.42 -20.22
C TRP A 350 -10.09 29.85 -20.13
N THR A 351 -9.65 30.77 -20.99
CA THR A 351 -8.29 31.31 -20.97
C THR A 351 -7.97 32.17 -19.74
N ASN A 352 -9.00 32.65 -19.03
CA ASN A 352 -8.86 33.52 -17.85
C ASN A 352 -8.88 32.76 -16.52
N VAL A 353 -9.23 31.47 -16.52
CA VAL A 353 -9.21 30.64 -15.30
C VAL A 353 -7.90 29.87 -15.17
N SER A 354 -7.55 29.49 -13.94
CA SER A 354 -6.36 28.66 -13.68
C SER A 354 -6.72 27.19 -13.81
N ILE A 355 -6.03 26.48 -14.72
CA ILE A 355 -6.31 25.08 -15.07
C ILE A 355 -5.04 24.26 -14.85
N PHE A 356 -5.18 23.14 -14.13
CA PHE A 356 -4.12 22.17 -13.97
C PHE A 356 -3.81 21.54 -15.34
N THR A 357 -2.57 21.69 -15.80
CA THR A 357 -2.17 21.38 -17.17
C THR A 357 -0.87 20.60 -17.17
N ASN A 358 -0.78 19.54 -17.98
CA ASN A 358 0.48 18.87 -18.28
C ASN A 358 1.31 19.80 -19.19
N VAL A 359 2.35 20.40 -18.64
CA VAL A 359 3.19 21.40 -19.28
C VAL A 359 3.96 20.79 -20.46
N ARG A 360 4.34 19.51 -20.36
CA ARG A 360 5.09 18.79 -21.41
C ARG A 360 4.24 18.49 -22.64
N THR A 361 3.02 17.98 -22.44
CA THR A 361 2.10 17.64 -23.54
C THR A 361 1.28 18.84 -24.01
N GLY A 362 1.14 19.87 -23.17
CA GLY A 362 0.27 21.03 -23.37
C GLY A 362 -1.17 20.78 -22.89
N PHE A 363 -1.60 19.52 -22.75
CA PHE A 363 -3.00 19.20 -22.47
C PHE A 363 -3.38 19.50 -21.02
N ALA A 364 -4.51 20.19 -20.85
CA ALA A 364 -5.24 20.24 -19.59
C ALA A 364 -6.11 18.98 -19.47
N PRO A 365 -5.86 18.04 -18.54
CA PRO A 365 -6.69 16.85 -18.40
C PRO A 365 -8.13 17.21 -18.01
N ALA A 366 -9.10 16.43 -18.52
CA ALA A 366 -10.49 16.53 -18.06
C ALA A 366 -10.64 16.04 -16.61
N ILE A 367 -9.83 15.04 -16.22
CA ILE A 367 -9.84 14.41 -14.91
C ILE A 367 -8.42 14.40 -14.31
N VAL A 368 -8.26 14.87 -13.09
CA VAL A 368 -6.98 14.79 -12.36
C VAL A 368 -7.02 13.62 -11.39
N HIS A 369 -6.08 12.68 -11.55
CA HIS A 369 -5.92 11.54 -10.65
C HIS A 369 -4.76 11.77 -9.67
N HIS A 370 -5.11 12.13 -8.44
CA HIS A 370 -4.21 12.53 -7.35
C HIS A 370 -3.63 11.34 -6.57
N ASN A 371 -3.07 10.38 -7.29
CA ASN A 371 -2.45 9.16 -6.77
C ASN A 371 -0.93 9.28 -6.47
N ALA A 372 -0.34 10.47 -6.60
CA ALA A 372 1.07 10.69 -6.26
C ALA A 372 1.36 10.43 -4.76
N TRP A 373 2.25 9.48 -4.48
CA TRP A 373 2.56 9.04 -3.11
C TRP A 373 3.90 9.56 -2.54
N GLN A 374 4.84 9.98 -3.40
CA GLN A 374 6.16 10.45 -2.96
C GLN A 374 6.10 11.82 -2.23
N ASN A 375 7.06 12.11 -1.34
CA ASN A 375 7.26 13.42 -0.69
C ASN A 375 6.00 14.07 -0.05
N ASN A 376 5.13 13.28 0.59
CA ASN A 376 3.87 13.77 1.18
C ASN A 376 2.91 14.41 0.14
N MET A 377 3.04 14.08 -1.15
CA MET A 377 2.21 14.66 -2.20
C MET A 377 0.73 14.26 -2.10
N LYS A 378 0.38 13.24 -1.31
CA LYS A 378 -1.02 12.95 -0.94
C LYS A 378 -1.70 14.14 -0.26
N SER A 379 -0.95 14.97 0.48
CA SER A 379 -1.46 16.22 1.07
C SER A 379 -1.94 17.25 0.03
N ARG A 380 -1.51 17.14 -1.24
CA ARG A 380 -2.01 17.98 -2.34
C ARG A 380 -3.52 17.82 -2.53
N ARG A 381 -4.11 16.66 -2.19
CA ARG A 381 -5.57 16.46 -2.23
C ARG A 381 -6.34 17.37 -1.25
N VAL A 382 -5.67 17.88 -0.22
CA VAL A 382 -6.26 18.84 0.70
C VAL A 382 -5.86 20.26 0.27
N HIS A 383 -4.58 20.51 0.05
CA HIS A 383 -4.06 21.86 -0.12
C HIS A 383 -4.26 22.44 -1.53
N TRP A 384 -4.39 21.60 -2.56
CA TRP A 384 -4.66 22.06 -3.93
C TRP A 384 -6.14 22.10 -4.28
N TRP A 385 -7.02 21.53 -3.45
CA TRP A 385 -8.46 21.56 -3.74
C TRP A 385 -8.96 23.00 -3.92
N SER A 386 -8.50 23.94 -3.09
CA SER A 386 -8.84 25.36 -3.22
C SER A 386 -8.26 26.07 -4.45
N LYS A 387 -7.43 25.38 -5.25
CA LYS A 387 -6.88 25.91 -6.51
C LYS A 387 -7.75 25.59 -7.72
N ILE A 388 -8.65 24.60 -7.63
CA ILE A 388 -9.55 24.30 -8.75
C ILE A 388 -10.46 25.50 -9.01
N TRP A 389 -10.66 25.82 -10.28
CA TRP A 389 -11.20 27.11 -10.69
C TRP A 389 -12.60 27.39 -10.12
N PHE A 390 -13.43 26.37 -9.92
CA PHE A 390 -14.78 26.51 -9.39
C PHE A 390 -14.84 26.60 -7.86
N HIS A 391 -13.77 26.27 -7.12
CA HIS A 391 -13.84 26.04 -5.68
C HIS A 391 -14.51 27.18 -4.90
N LYS A 392 -14.14 28.43 -5.19
CA LYS A 392 -14.70 29.61 -4.51
C LYS A 392 -16.21 29.77 -4.68
N HIS A 393 -16.76 29.21 -5.75
CA HIS A 393 -18.18 29.26 -6.09
C HIS A 393 -18.83 27.87 -6.05
N ALA A 394 -18.14 26.87 -5.49
CA ALA A 394 -18.54 25.47 -5.62
C ALA A 394 -19.93 25.21 -5.05
N ARG A 395 -20.31 25.86 -3.95
CA ARG A 395 -21.65 25.73 -3.37
C ARG A 395 -22.74 26.20 -4.33
N ALA A 396 -22.59 27.39 -4.90
CA ALA A 396 -23.57 27.96 -5.81
C ALA A 396 -23.64 27.13 -7.12
N LEU A 397 -22.49 26.80 -7.70
CA LEU A 397 -22.42 26.00 -8.93
C LEU A 397 -23.02 24.60 -8.76
N TYR A 398 -22.76 23.94 -7.62
CA TYR A 398 -23.34 22.63 -7.34
C TYR A 398 -24.85 22.72 -7.08
N THR A 399 -25.31 23.82 -6.50
CA THR A 399 -26.74 24.10 -6.28
C THR A 399 -27.47 24.32 -7.60
N ASP A 400 -26.90 25.12 -8.51
CA ASP A 400 -27.40 25.34 -9.87
C ASP A 400 -27.49 24.01 -10.63
N TYR A 401 -26.45 23.17 -10.57
CA TYR A 401 -26.48 21.82 -11.14
C TYR A 401 -27.63 20.98 -10.55
N ALA A 402 -27.76 20.93 -9.23
CA ALA A 402 -28.75 20.10 -8.55
C ALA A 402 -30.20 20.52 -8.86
N GLN A 403 -30.43 21.78 -9.19
CA GLN A 403 -31.75 22.35 -9.52
C GLN A 403 -32.00 22.46 -11.02
N GLY A 404 -30.94 22.40 -11.83
CA GLY A 404 -30.99 22.61 -13.26
C GLY A 404 -31.77 21.51 -14.00
N PRO A 405 -32.33 21.83 -15.18
CA PRO A 405 -33.10 20.89 -15.97
C PRO A 405 -32.23 19.78 -16.56
N ASP A 406 -32.85 18.62 -16.81
CA ASP A 406 -32.26 17.54 -17.60
C ASP A 406 -31.96 18.02 -19.04
N SER A 407 -30.75 17.79 -19.51
CA SER A 407 -30.23 18.31 -20.78
C SER A 407 -29.14 17.39 -21.32
N PRO A 408 -28.85 17.42 -22.64
CA PRO A 408 -27.67 16.73 -23.17
C PRO A 408 -26.42 17.21 -22.43
N ILE A 409 -25.56 16.28 -22.01
CA ILE A 409 -24.30 16.61 -21.33
C ILE A 409 -23.17 16.90 -22.33
N ALA A 410 -23.31 16.42 -23.57
CA ALA A 410 -22.37 16.61 -24.66
C ALA A 410 -22.99 16.21 -26.01
N VAL A 411 -22.44 16.74 -27.10
CA VAL A 411 -22.70 16.30 -28.48
C VAL A 411 -21.38 15.91 -29.12
N SER A 412 -21.12 14.60 -29.22
CA SER A 412 -19.84 14.08 -29.71
C SER A 412 -20.02 12.69 -30.33
N GLY A 413 -19.08 12.23 -31.14
CA GLY A 413 -19.15 10.88 -31.70
C GLY A 413 -18.00 10.52 -32.63
N TYR A 414 -17.82 9.21 -32.86
CA TYR A 414 -16.71 8.67 -33.65
C TYR A 414 -16.85 8.96 -35.16
N SER A 415 -18.04 8.73 -35.72
CA SER A 415 -18.33 8.93 -37.16
C SER A 415 -19.31 10.06 -37.44
N TYR A 416 -20.26 10.27 -36.53
CA TYR A 416 -21.29 11.30 -36.60
C TYR A 416 -21.61 11.75 -35.17
N PRO A 417 -22.13 12.99 -34.99
CA PRO A 417 -22.47 13.50 -33.67
C PRO A 417 -23.64 12.70 -33.04
N ILE A 418 -23.50 12.38 -31.75
CA ILE A 418 -24.50 11.76 -30.89
C ILE A 418 -24.76 12.72 -29.71
N GLU A 419 -26.03 12.91 -29.35
CA GLU A 419 -26.39 13.58 -28.10
C GLU A 419 -26.22 12.60 -26.93
N TRP A 420 -25.33 12.92 -26.00
CA TRP A 420 -25.09 12.14 -24.79
C TRP A 420 -25.92 12.66 -23.64
N TRP A 421 -26.51 11.76 -22.86
CA TRP A 421 -27.39 12.05 -21.73
C TRP A 421 -26.94 11.32 -20.47
N SER A 422 -27.38 11.80 -19.32
CA SER A 422 -27.33 11.03 -18.07
C SER A 422 -28.43 9.96 -18.10
N SER A 423 -28.12 8.74 -17.64
CA SER A 423 -29.11 7.65 -17.52
C SER A 423 -30.21 7.97 -16.49
N ASP A 424 -29.85 8.69 -15.42
CA ASP A 424 -30.78 9.18 -14.40
C ASP A 424 -30.87 10.71 -14.44
N LYS A 425 -32.10 11.22 -14.24
CA LYS A 425 -32.43 12.64 -14.30
C LYS A 425 -32.27 13.35 -12.97
N ARG A 426 -32.22 12.61 -11.86
CA ARG A 426 -32.05 13.17 -10.50
C ARG A 426 -30.62 13.65 -10.34
N ARG A 427 -30.44 14.81 -9.72
CA ARG A 427 -29.15 15.49 -9.52
C ARG A 427 -28.93 15.82 -8.05
N GLY A 428 -27.69 16.14 -7.67
CA GLY A 428 -27.34 16.46 -6.28
C GLY A 428 -27.23 15.23 -5.36
N GLY A 429 -26.87 14.07 -5.92
CA GLY A 429 -26.74 12.80 -5.20
C GLY A 429 -26.15 11.73 -6.10
N ALA A 430 -26.34 10.46 -5.75
CA ALA A 430 -25.85 9.31 -6.48
C ALA A 430 -26.86 8.15 -6.49
N LEU A 431 -26.64 7.20 -7.38
CA LEU A 431 -27.31 5.90 -7.38
C LEU A 431 -26.50 4.84 -6.64
N ASN A 432 -27.18 3.91 -5.99
CA ASN A 432 -26.64 2.63 -5.53
C ASN A 432 -27.56 1.53 -6.06
N GLY A 433 -27.22 0.96 -7.22
CA GLY A 433 -28.19 0.20 -8.01
C GLY A 433 -29.39 1.08 -8.38
N SER A 434 -30.61 0.65 -8.06
CA SER A 434 -31.82 1.45 -8.30
C SER A 434 -32.12 2.50 -7.20
N GLU A 435 -31.40 2.46 -6.08
CA GLU A 435 -31.66 3.33 -4.93
C GLU A 435 -31.03 4.72 -5.13
N TRP A 436 -31.78 5.78 -4.79
CA TRP A 436 -31.28 7.14 -4.75
C TRP A 436 -30.76 7.51 -3.37
N ILE A 437 -29.52 8.01 -3.36
CA ILE A 437 -28.82 8.47 -2.17
C ILE A 437 -28.49 9.94 -2.35
N GLY A 438 -29.08 10.81 -1.52
CA GLY A 438 -28.89 12.25 -1.61
C GLY A 438 -27.49 12.66 -1.17
N TYR A 439 -27.05 13.87 -1.54
CA TYR A 439 -25.79 14.44 -1.05
C TYR A 439 -25.71 14.38 0.47
N GLU A 440 -26.80 14.68 1.16
CA GLU A 440 -26.89 14.70 2.61
C GLU A 440 -26.64 13.32 3.25
N ASP A 441 -26.93 12.24 2.54
CA ASP A 441 -26.65 10.87 3.00
C ASP A 441 -25.19 10.43 2.70
N ILE A 442 -24.50 11.11 1.77
CA ILE A 442 -23.13 10.78 1.34
C ILE A 442 -22.09 11.71 1.99
N CYS A 443 -22.42 12.99 2.15
CA CYS A 443 -21.46 14.08 2.29
C CYS A 443 -21.72 15.06 3.43
N LEU A 444 -22.82 14.91 4.16
CA LEU A 444 -23.12 15.78 5.29
C LEU A 444 -21.98 15.73 6.33
N GLY A 445 -21.52 16.91 6.75
CA GLY A 445 -20.40 17.07 7.68
C GLY A 445 -19.03 17.21 7.01
N THR A 446 -18.95 17.17 5.68
CA THR A 446 -17.70 17.36 4.92
C THR A 446 -17.55 18.76 4.33
N GLU A 447 -18.55 19.63 4.49
CA GLU A 447 -18.66 20.92 3.80
C GLU A 447 -17.52 21.90 4.14
N ASP A 448 -17.01 21.85 5.37
CA ASP A 448 -15.86 22.65 5.79
C ASP A 448 -14.58 22.28 5.05
N GLU A 449 -14.49 21.07 4.48
CA GLU A 449 -13.39 20.63 3.63
C GLU A 449 -13.71 20.78 2.13
N VAL A 450 -14.95 20.52 1.73
CA VAL A 450 -15.38 20.50 0.32
C VAL A 450 -15.67 21.90 -0.23
N PHE A 451 -16.39 22.75 0.49
CA PHE A 451 -16.73 24.11 0.05
C PHE A 451 -15.82 25.17 0.66
N ARG A 452 -15.40 24.99 1.93
CA ARG A 452 -14.55 25.92 2.70
C ARG A 452 -15.06 27.37 2.73
N ASP A 453 -16.38 27.54 2.64
CA ASP A 453 -17.04 28.84 2.57
C ASP A 453 -17.69 29.27 3.90
N LYS A 454 -17.60 28.41 4.93
CA LYS A 454 -18.27 28.56 6.23
C LYS A 454 -19.80 28.68 6.11
N GLY A 455 -20.37 28.21 5.00
CA GLY A 455 -21.82 28.20 4.76
C GLY A 455 -22.58 27.11 5.52
N GLY A 456 -21.87 26.28 6.30
CA GLY A 456 -22.45 25.14 7.00
C GLY A 456 -22.85 23.99 6.06
N PRO A 457 -23.75 23.10 6.51
CA PRO A 457 -24.26 21.99 5.71
C PRO A 457 -24.79 22.42 4.35
N TRP A 458 -24.62 21.58 3.33
CA TRP A 458 -25.34 21.74 2.07
C TRP A 458 -26.52 20.78 2.06
N LEU A 459 -27.71 21.30 1.75
CA LEU A 459 -28.93 20.52 1.64
C LEU A 459 -29.59 20.81 0.28
N PRO A 460 -30.18 19.80 -0.37
CA PRO A 460 -30.94 20.03 -1.58
C PRO A 460 -32.19 20.88 -1.29
N ALA A 461 -32.71 21.54 -2.32
CA ALA A 461 -33.88 22.41 -2.20
C ALA A 461 -35.09 21.67 -1.62
N GLY A 462 -35.74 22.27 -0.61
CA GLY A 462 -36.91 21.69 0.06
C GLY A 462 -36.61 20.75 1.24
N VAL A 463 -35.33 20.51 1.57
CA VAL A 463 -34.93 19.71 2.74
C VAL A 463 -34.47 20.63 3.88
N SER A 464 -35.16 20.59 5.01
CA SER A 464 -34.76 21.28 6.25
C SER A 464 -33.95 20.35 7.16
N ARG A 465 -32.95 20.88 7.87
CA ARG A 465 -32.16 20.13 8.86
C ARG A 465 -33.00 19.58 10.02
N SER A 466 -34.11 20.22 10.37
CA SER A 466 -35.04 19.74 11.40
C SER A 466 -35.86 18.53 10.96
N ASP A 467 -36.05 18.39 9.65
CA ASP A 467 -36.96 17.41 9.04
C ASP A 467 -36.18 16.26 8.39
N TRP A 468 -34.85 16.40 8.29
CA TRP A 468 -33.95 15.40 7.77
C TRP A 468 -33.61 14.36 8.84
N THR A 469 -34.05 13.13 8.59
CA THR A 469 -33.53 11.93 9.26
C THR A 469 -32.48 11.31 8.35
N PRO A 470 -31.25 11.03 8.84
CA PRO A 470 -30.26 10.30 8.05
C PRO A 470 -30.90 9.02 7.53
N LYS A 471 -30.83 8.76 6.22
CA LYS A 471 -31.09 7.40 5.77
C LYS A 471 -30.03 6.53 6.44
N GLN A 472 -30.47 5.59 7.29
CA GLN A 472 -29.58 4.51 7.69
C GLN A 472 -29.00 3.96 6.39
N GLN A 473 -27.66 3.81 6.32
CA GLN A 473 -27.06 3.06 5.21
C GLN A 473 -27.90 1.81 5.02
N PRO A 474 -28.44 1.56 3.81
CA PRO A 474 -29.47 0.56 3.60
C PRO A 474 -29.03 -0.73 4.28
N GLY A 475 -29.77 -1.10 5.34
CA GLY A 475 -29.65 -2.40 5.96
C GLY A 475 -29.94 -3.41 4.86
N VAL A 476 -28.93 -4.21 4.51
CA VAL A 476 -29.03 -5.17 3.41
C VAL A 476 -30.22 -6.10 3.67
N SER A 477 -31.06 -6.27 2.63
CA SER A 477 -32.23 -7.15 2.62
C SER A 477 -31.88 -8.57 3.09
N PRO A 478 -32.70 -9.22 3.94
CA PRO A 478 -32.38 -10.51 4.58
C PRO A 478 -32.19 -11.72 3.66
N ASP A 479 -32.57 -11.65 2.37
CA ASP A 479 -32.73 -12.85 1.54
C ASP A 479 -31.54 -13.23 0.64
N LEU A 480 -30.42 -12.51 0.72
CA LEU A 480 -29.16 -12.90 0.04
C LEU A 480 -28.01 -13.24 1.00
N VAL A 481 -28.29 -13.30 2.31
CA VAL A 481 -27.34 -13.65 3.38
C VAL A 481 -27.23 -15.17 3.52
N ALA A 482 -26.84 -15.83 2.44
CA ALA A 482 -26.44 -17.23 2.46
C ALA A 482 -24.98 -17.41 2.01
N SER A 483 -24.11 -16.44 2.30
CA SER A 483 -22.67 -16.66 2.43
C SER A 483 -22.00 -15.42 3.00
N TYR A 484 -21.31 -15.61 4.12
CA TYR A 484 -20.38 -14.72 4.83
C TYR A 484 -20.93 -13.86 5.99
N PRO A 485 -20.26 -13.87 7.17
CA PRO A 485 -20.78 -13.32 8.42
C PRO A 485 -20.53 -11.81 8.53
N ASN A 486 -21.53 -11.14 9.10
CA ASN A 486 -21.64 -9.71 9.30
C ASN A 486 -21.07 -9.31 10.67
N ASP A 487 -20.05 -8.46 10.71
CA ASP A 487 -19.85 -7.48 11.80
C ASP A 487 -18.71 -6.49 11.47
N GLN A 488 -18.74 -5.30 12.08
CA GLN A 488 -17.59 -4.55 12.66
C GLN A 488 -17.58 -3.02 12.46
N ALA A 489 -17.37 -2.32 13.57
CA ALA A 489 -17.32 -0.87 13.77
C ALA A 489 -16.30 -0.11 12.89
N LEU A 490 -16.33 1.23 12.98
CA LEU A 490 -15.28 2.12 12.45
C LEU A 490 -13.88 1.62 12.84
N PRO A 491 -12.85 1.81 11.97
CA PRO A 491 -11.50 1.35 12.27
C PRO A 491 -10.95 2.08 13.49
N LEU A 492 -10.33 1.32 14.41
CA LEU A 492 -9.69 1.89 15.59
C LEU A 492 -8.49 2.74 15.18
N ARG A 493 -8.33 3.94 15.74
CA ARG A 493 -7.10 4.72 15.61
C ARG A 493 -6.12 4.30 16.68
N ILE A 494 -4.98 3.78 16.24
CA ILE A 494 -3.94 3.28 17.12
C ILE A 494 -2.67 4.09 16.92
N THR A 495 -2.18 4.68 18.00
CA THR A 495 -0.86 5.32 18.01
C THR A 495 0.17 4.31 18.53
N VAL A 496 1.24 4.08 17.78
CA VAL A 496 2.42 3.34 18.26
C VAL A 496 3.54 4.35 18.51
N MET A 497 4.04 4.39 19.73
CA MET A 497 5.04 5.34 20.18
C MET A 497 6.29 4.62 20.69
N GLU A 498 7.46 5.04 20.22
CA GLU A 498 8.76 4.64 20.75
C GLU A 498 9.62 5.90 20.92
N SER A 499 9.87 6.30 22.17
CA SER A 499 10.62 7.52 22.49
C SER A 499 12.05 7.28 22.95
N GLY A 500 12.48 6.03 23.09
CA GLY A 500 13.79 5.61 23.60
C GLY A 500 14.92 5.60 22.56
N GLY A 501 14.58 5.38 21.29
CA GLY A 501 15.52 5.15 20.21
C GLY A 501 16.07 3.72 20.15
N SER A 502 15.27 2.75 20.61
CA SER A 502 15.63 1.33 20.68
C SER A 502 14.45 0.41 20.33
N HIS A 503 14.70 -0.90 20.25
CA HIS A 503 13.68 -1.95 20.11
C HIS A 503 12.89 -1.94 18.79
N ASP A 504 13.58 -1.65 17.68
CA ASP A 504 13.03 -1.62 16.33
C ASP A 504 12.25 -2.90 15.96
N GLU A 505 12.73 -4.07 16.39
CA GLU A 505 12.09 -5.37 16.12
C GLU A 505 10.74 -5.51 16.84
N VAL A 506 10.64 -4.96 18.05
CA VAL A 506 9.39 -4.96 18.83
C VAL A 506 8.40 -3.99 18.21
N VAL A 507 8.84 -2.80 17.82
CA VAL A 507 8.01 -1.83 17.08
C VAL A 507 7.49 -2.44 15.79
N ALA A 508 8.34 -3.11 15.01
CA ALA A 508 7.93 -3.76 13.77
C ALA A 508 6.89 -4.88 14.02
N ALA A 509 7.07 -5.71 15.04
CA ALA A 509 6.09 -6.73 15.41
C ALA A 509 4.74 -6.14 15.86
N LEU A 510 4.77 -5.04 16.63
CA LEU A 510 3.56 -4.30 17.04
C LEU A 510 2.84 -3.71 15.84
N VAL A 511 3.56 -2.99 14.97
CA VAL A 511 3.01 -2.41 13.73
C VAL A 511 2.38 -3.49 12.86
N HIS A 512 3.05 -4.62 12.70
CA HIS A 512 2.52 -5.74 11.94
C HIS A 512 1.22 -6.27 12.55
N SER A 513 1.22 -6.61 13.84
CA SER A 513 0.10 -7.30 14.48
C SER A 513 -1.12 -6.38 14.66
N LEU A 514 -0.90 -5.10 15.00
CA LEU A 514 -1.94 -4.09 15.14
C LEU A 514 -2.45 -3.60 13.77
N GLY A 515 -1.55 -3.41 12.80
CA GLY A 515 -1.91 -2.99 11.44
C GLY A 515 -2.54 -4.09 10.58
N SER A 516 -2.47 -5.35 11.03
CA SER A 516 -3.24 -6.46 10.47
C SER A 516 -4.70 -6.48 10.95
N GLN A 517 -5.08 -5.59 11.86
CA GLN A 517 -6.47 -5.40 12.30
C GLN A 517 -7.14 -4.29 11.47
N ASN A 518 -8.46 -4.15 11.57
CA ASN A 518 -9.18 -2.99 11.04
C ASN A 518 -8.85 -1.72 11.85
N ALA A 519 -7.64 -1.19 11.70
CA ALA A 519 -7.10 -0.07 12.46
C ALA A 519 -6.28 0.89 11.58
N GLU A 520 -6.31 2.17 11.93
CA GLU A 520 -5.39 3.18 11.39
C GLU A 520 -4.20 3.34 12.33
N ILE A 521 -2.98 3.04 11.84
CA ILE A 521 -1.76 3.14 12.65
C ILE A 521 -1.04 4.47 12.39
N ASP A 522 -0.85 5.25 13.46
CA ASP A 522 0.04 6.40 13.52
C ASP A 522 1.31 6.04 14.30
N LEU A 523 2.44 5.91 13.59
CA LEU A 523 3.73 5.54 14.18
C LEU A 523 4.59 6.78 14.47
N TYR A 524 5.07 6.87 15.70
CA TYR A 524 6.09 7.82 16.13
C TYR A 524 7.27 7.05 16.73
N GLN A 525 8.46 7.29 16.20
CA GLN A 525 9.66 6.56 16.57
C GLN A 525 10.84 7.53 16.60
N LEU A 526 11.56 7.59 17.73
CA LEU A 526 12.67 8.53 17.91
C LEU A 526 13.81 8.25 16.94
N LEU A 527 14.26 7.00 16.90
CA LEU A 527 15.36 6.55 16.04
C LEU A 527 14.97 5.24 15.36
N PRO A 528 14.38 5.30 14.15
CA PRO A 528 14.19 4.13 13.30
C PRO A 528 15.54 3.70 12.71
N ARG A 529 16.18 2.69 13.32
CA ARG A 529 17.57 2.31 12.98
C ARG A 529 17.62 1.26 11.87
N TYR A 530 18.78 1.17 11.23
CA TYR A 530 19.17 0.05 10.34
C TYR A 530 18.08 -0.34 9.30
N GLY A 531 17.43 0.65 8.70
CA GLY A 531 16.40 0.46 7.66
C GLY A 531 15.13 -0.30 8.07
N ILE A 532 14.82 -0.41 9.37
CA ILE A 532 13.58 -1.06 9.85
C ILE A 532 12.30 -0.51 9.19
N LYS A 533 12.32 0.76 8.73
CA LYS A 533 11.19 1.37 8.01
C LYS A 533 10.84 0.61 6.74
N ASP A 534 11.84 0.07 6.05
CA ASP A 534 11.64 -0.61 4.77
C ASP A 534 11.03 -1.99 4.99
N ILE A 535 11.40 -2.66 6.09
CA ILE A 535 10.69 -3.86 6.57
C ILE A 535 9.24 -3.53 6.91
N MET A 536 8.98 -2.49 7.71
CA MET A 536 7.61 -2.14 8.11
C MET A 536 6.72 -1.71 6.93
N ARG A 537 7.29 -1.03 5.91
CA ARG A 537 6.56 -0.65 4.69
C ARG A 537 6.27 -1.83 3.76
N ALA A 538 7.03 -2.92 3.88
CA ALA A 538 6.81 -4.13 3.10
C ALA A 538 5.70 -5.02 3.68
N PHE A 539 5.22 -4.73 4.90
CA PHE A 539 4.11 -5.47 5.49
C PHE A 539 2.82 -5.28 4.69
N SER A 540 2.07 -6.37 4.53
CA SER A 540 0.71 -6.36 3.96
C SER A 540 -0.29 -6.03 5.06
N LEU A 541 -0.43 -4.74 5.38
CA LEU A 541 -1.35 -4.24 6.41
C LEU A 541 -2.73 -3.94 5.80
N GLU A 542 -3.80 -4.05 6.58
CA GLU A 542 -5.18 -3.71 6.18
C GLU A 542 -5.29 -2.24 5.74
N ARG A 543 -4.50 -1.37 6.38
CA ARG A 543 -4.36 0.04 6.03
C ARG A 543 -2.89 0.45 6.06
N PRO A 544 -2.43 1.32 5.14
CA PRO A 544 -1.07 1.84 5.19
C PRO A 544 -0.80 2.59 6.49
N MET A 545 0.26 2.20 7.20
CA MET A 545 0.74 2.91 8.38
C MET A 545 1.20 4.33 8.03
N ARG A 546 0.88 5.30 8.90
CA ARG A 546 1.40 6.68 8.82
C ARG A 546 2.67 6.80 9.66
N GLY A 547 3.74 7.34 9.07
CA GLY A 547 5.03 7.51 9.76
C GLY A 547 6.11 6.49 9.33
N PRO A 548 7.16 6.26 10.14
CA PRO A 548 7.38 6.87 11.45
C PRO A 548 7.64 8.38 11.39
N ARG A 549 6.97 9.14 12.26
CA ARG A 549 7.26 10.54 12.61
C ARG A 549 8.09 10.61 13.90
N GLY A 550 8.59 11.78 14.28
CA GLY A 550 9.30 11.91 15.55
C GLY A 550 8.34 12.01 16.74
N PRO A 551 8.71 11.59 17.96
CA PRO A 551 7.89 11.79 19.16
C PRO A 551 7.39 13.23 19.38
N PRO A 552 8.13 14.31 19.03
CA PRO A 552 7.60 15.67 19.13
C PRO A 552 6.39 15.96 18.24
N ASP A 553 6.20 15.23 17.15
CA ASP A 553 5.02 15.41 16.28
C ASP A 553 3.74 14.84 16.93
N PHE A 554 3.86 13.90 17.86
CA PHE A 554 2.72 13.44 18.66
C PHE A 554 2.18 14.56 19.55
N MET A 555 3.05 15.42 20.07
CA MET A 555 2.62 16.60 20.85
C MET A 555 1.71 17.50 20.01
N LYS A 556 2.10 17.77 18.76
CA LYS A 556 1.28 18.58 17.84
C LYS A 556 -0.06 17.95 17.54
N ASP A 557 -0.11 16.62 17.42
CA ASP A 557 -1.37 15.92 17.15
C ASP A 557 -2.32 16.00 18.36
N ILE A 558 -1.78 15.90 19.58
CA ILE A 558 -2.56 16.14 20.80
C ILE A 558 -3.07 17.59 20.84
N ASP A 559 -2.22 18.57 20.55
CA ASP A 559 -2.61 19.99 20.50
C ASP A 559 -3.71 20.27 19.45
N ASN A 560 -3.70 19.52 18.34
CA ASN A 560 -4.68 19.60 17.26
C ASN A 560 -5.93 18.71 17.48
N ALA A 561 -6.19 18.27 18.71
CA ALA A 561 -7.34 17.43 19.07
C ALA A 561 -7.40 16.06 18.35
N ILE A 562 -6.28 15.55 17.84
CA ILE A 562 -6.20 14.21 17.25
C ILE A 562 -5.95 13.22 18.39
N ARG A 563 -6.91 12.32 18.64
CA ARG A 563 -6.87 11.33 19.73
C ARG A 563 -6.79 9.90 19.20
N PRO A 564 -5.96 9.03 19.78
CA PRO A 564 -6.02 7.59 19.53
C PRO A 564 -7.09 6.93 20.41
N ASP A 565 -7.75 5.91 19.88
CA ASP A 565 -8.56 4.99 20.67
C ASP A 565 -7.65 4.08 21.51
N ILE A 566 -6.51 3.67 20.93
CA ILE A 566 -5.47 2.89 21.60
C ILE A 566 -4.10 3.57 21.45
N PHE A 567 -3.44 3.84 22.56
CA PHE A 567 -2.06 4.32 22.60
C PHE A 567 -1.12 3.19 23.05
N VAL A 568 -0.16 2.83 22.21
CA VAL A 568 0.82 1.78 22.47
C VAL A 568 2.16 2.44 22.81
N ALA A 569 2.56 2.32 24.07
CA ALA A 569 3.88 2.68 24.57
C ALA A 569 4.84 1.52 24.33
N ALA A 570 5.56 1.54 23.20
CA ALA A 570 6.41 0.43 22.76
C ALA A 570 7.60 0.19 23.70
N THR A 571 8.05 1.20 24.44
CA THR A 571 8.99 1.03 25.56
C THR A 571 8.44 1.80 26.75
N CYS A 572 7.47 1.20 27.41
CA CYS A 572 6.65 1.88 28.40
C CYS A 572 7.45 2.44 29.57
N GLU A 573 8.56 1.81 29.97
CA GLU A 573 9.47 2.30 31.00
C GLU A 573 10.06 3.68 30.69
N LEU A 574 10.12 4.06 29.41
CA LEU A 574 10.58 5.37 28.97
C LEU A 574 9.41 6.27 28.56
N ASP A 575 8.46 5.74 27.78
CA ASP A 575 7.40 6.52 27.17
C ASP A 575 6.46 7.14 28.22
N ILE A 576 6.11 6.42 29.29
CA ILE A 576 5.22 6.92 30.35
C ILE A 576 5.81 8.12 31.10
N VAL A 577 7.15 8.16 31.22
CA VAL A 577 7.87 9.23 31.90
C VAL A 577 8.14 10.39 30.95
N ARG A 578 8.60 10.11 29.72
CA ARG A 578 8.99 11.14 28.74
C ARG A 578 7.80 11.89 28.16
N LEU A 579 6.64 11.23 28.01
CA LEU A 579 5.43 11.80 27.43
C LEU A 579 4.36 12.10 28.49
N LYS A 580 4.78 12.22 29.76
CA LYS A 580 3.87 12.38 30.89
C LYS A 580 2.79 13.44 30.65
N ASN A 581 3.18 14.62 30.15
CA ASN A 581 2.25 15.73 29.94
C ASN A 581 1.16 15.39 28.89
N GLN A 582 1.54 14.74 27.79
CA GLN A 582 0.61 14.34 26.73
C GLN A 582 -0.30 13.21 27.19
N LEU A 583 0.25 12.27 27.95
CA LEU A 583 -0.51 11.16 28.52
C LEU A 583 -1.47 11.64 29.62
N ASP A 584 -1.09 12.65 30.41
CA ASP A 584 -2.00 13.26 31.39
C ASP A 584 -3.25 13.86 30.70
N VAL A 585 -3.11 14.42 29.49
CA VAL A 585 -4.26 14.89 28.69
C VAL A 585 -5.18 13.74 28.30
N LEU A 586 -4.63 12.67 27.70
CA LEU A 586 -5.41 11.50 27.30
C LEU A 586 -6.09 10.81 28.49
N LEU A 587 -5.38 10.74 29.62
CA LEU A 587 -5.89 10.19 30.87
C LEU A 587 -7.03 11.04 31.45
N ALA A 588 -6.93 12.37 31.36
CA ALA A 588 -7.97 13.28 31.83
C ALA A 588 -9.25 13.10 31.03
N GLU A 589 -9.14 12.98 29.71
CA GLU A 589 -10.27 12.76 28.79
C GLU A 589 -10.91 11.37 28.95
N GLY A 590 -10.11 10.34 29.24
CA GLY A 590 -10.61 8.99 29.58
C GLY A 590 -11.08 8.14 28.40
N ASN A 591 -10.86 8.61 27.17
CA ASN A 591 -11.33 7.96 25.92
C ASN A 591 -10.23 7.17 25.19
N THR A 592 -9.07 6.96 25.80
CA THR A 592 -7.96 6.21 25.20
C THR A 592 -7.58 5.02 26.07
N HIS A 593 -7.43 3.84 25.47
CA HIS A 593 -6.79 2.69 26.11
C HIS A 593 -5.27 2.73 25.91
N MET A 594 -4.50 2.46 26.95
CA MET A 594 -3.05 2.34 26.87
C MET A 594 -2.62 0.87 26.84
N VAL A 595 -1.76 0.52 25.89
CA VAL A 595 -0.97 -0.71 25.91
C VAL A 595 0.45 -0.36 26.34
N CYS A 596 0.85 -0.85 27.50
CA CYS A 596 2.16 -0.61 28.09
C CYS A 596 3.08 -1.81 27.82
N VAL A 597 4.00 -1.69 26.86
CA VAL A 597 4.93 -2.77 26.50
C VAL A 597 6.14 -2.78 27.44
N VAL A 598 6.42 -3.93 28.05
CA VAL A 598 7.41 -4.10 29.11
C VAL A 598 8.62 -4.90 28.59
N HIS A 599 9.80 -4.28 28.66
CA HIS A 599 11.08 -4.89 28.31
C HIS A 599 11.82 -5.44 29.54
N HIS A 600 11.65 -4.79 30.68
CA HIS A 600 12.34 -5.10 31.94
C HIS A 600 11.34 -5.20 33.09
N ALA A 601 10.89 -6.41 33.39
CA ALA A 601 9.86 -6.63 34.40
C ALA A 601 10.30 -6.16 35.79
N ASP A 602 11.60 -6.26 36.10
CA ASP A 602 12.20 -5.89 37.38
C ASP A 602 12.24 -4.38 37.65
N ARG A 603 12.35 -3.55 36.62
CA ARG A 603 12.34 -2.09 36.76
C ARG A 603 11.04 -1.56 37.36
N TRP A 604 9.94 -2.27 37.14
CA TRP A 604 8.63 -1.93 37.70
C TRP A 604 8.53 -2.15 39.22
N ALA A 605 9.52 -2.79 39.84
CA ALA A 605 9.64 -2.92 41.29
C ALA A 605 10.56 -1.85 41.92
N ASP A 606 11.34 -1.12 41.13
CA ASP A 606 12.29 -0.13 41.66
C ASP A 606 11.60 1.23 41.87
N PRO A 607 11.37 1.65 43.13
CA PRO A 607 10.71 2.92 43.41
C PRO A 607 11.52 4.13 42.91
N LYS A 608 12.84 3.99 42.71
CA LYS A 608 13.69 5.09 42.22
C LYS A 608 13.38 5.48 40.78
N LEU A 609 12.74 4.61 40.01
CA LEU A 609 12.38 4.86 38.61
C LEU A 609 11.02 5.55 38.45
N GLY A 610 10.21 5.65 39.51
CA GLY A 610 8.92 6.36 39.48
C GLY A 610 7.86 5.75 38.55
N LEU A 611 8.07 4.52 38.05
CA LEU A 611 7.21 3.91 37.03
C LEU A 611 5.81 3.58 37.57
N GLU A 612 5.72 3.03 38.78
CA GLU A 612 4.43 2.77 39.43
C GLU A 612 3.65 4.09 39.61
N GLU A 613 4.29 5.14 40.10
CA GLU A 613 3.66 6.44 40.34
C GLU A 613 3.10 7.05 39.05
N ALA A 614 3.83 6.93 37.96
CA ALA A 614 3.42 7.45 36.65
C ALA A 614 2.24 6.66 36.05
N ILE A 615 2.23 5.33 36.16
CA ILE A 615 1.18 4.49 35.55
C ILE A 615 -0.05 4.30 36.45
N ARG A 616 0.09 4.47 37.78
CA ARG A 616 -0.98 4.21 38.77
C ARG A 616 -2.33 4.86 38.42
N PRO A 617 -2.41 6.12 37.96
CA PRO A 617 -3.70 6.73 37.62
C PRO A 617 -4.42 6.02 36.46
N TRP A 618 -3.67 5.53 35.47
CA TRP A 618 -4.20 4.73 34.36
C TRP A 618 -4.73 3.38 34.84
N VAL A 619 -4.02 2.74 35.77
CA VAL A 619 -4.42 1.47 36.38
C VAL A 619 -5.71 1.64 37.18
N ILE A 620 -5.81 2.69 38.02
CA ILE A 620 -7.02 2.99 38.80
C ILE A 620 -8.22 3.23 37.89
N LYS A 621 -8.02 3.98 36.79
CA LYS A 621 -9.07 4.18 35.77
C LYS A 621 -9.32 2.95 34.89
N GLY A 622 -8.55 1.88 35.02
CA GLY A 622 -8.61 0.67 34.19
C GLY A 622 -8.46 0.93 32.70
N LEU A 623 -7.70 1.97 32.34
CA LEU A 623 -7.43 2.38 30.97
C LEU A 623 -6.09 1.88 30.46
N VAL A 624 -5.47 0.90 31.12
CA VAL A 624 -4.18 0.33 30.71
C VAL A 624 -4.13 -1.18 30.85
N GLU A 625 -3.47 -1.84 29.91
CA GLU A 625 -2.98 -3.21 30.05
C GLU A 625 -1.49 -3.32 29.70
N PHE A 626 -0.83 -4.36 30.20
CA PHE A 626 0.61 -4.56 30.09
C PHE A 626 0.92 -5.73 29.17
N TRP A 627 1.77 -5.49 28.17
CA TRP A 627 2.24 -6.54 27.25
C TRP A 627 3.71 -6.81 27.52
N THR A 628 4.00 -8.03 27.96
CA THR A 628 5.34 -8.53 28.20
C THR A 628 5.82 -9.33 27.00
N LEU A 629 7.13 -9.45 26.81
CA LEU A 629 7.69 -10.04 25.59
C LEU A 629 7.93 -11.57 25.69
N SER A 630 7.62 -12.16 26.84
CA SER A 630 7.76 -13.60 27.09
C SER A 630 6.95 -14.07 28.31
N PRO A 631 6.57 -15.36 28.37
CA PRO A 631 5.80 -15.89 29.49
C PRO A 631 6.49 -15.77 30.86
N HIS A 632 7.81 -15.89 30.93
CA HIS A 632 8.53 -15.72 32.20
C HIS A 632 8.52 -14.26 32.68
N THR A 633 8.67 -13.28 31.77
CA THR A 633 8.60 -11.86 32.14
C THR A 633 7.20 -11.47 32.59
N GLU A 634 6.15 -12.08 32.02
CA GLU A 634 4.77 -11.95 32.49
C GLU A 634 4.61 -12.40 33.95
N ARG A 635 5.08 -13.62 34.26
CA ARG A 635 5.04 -14.18 35.61
C ARG A 635 5.80 -13.29 36.59
N PHE A 636 7.00 -12.85 36.22
CA PHE A 636 7.80 -11.99 37.09
C PHE A 636 7.15 -10.63 37.32
N LEU A 637 6.65 -9.98 36.26
CA LEU A 637 6.00 -8.67 36.38
C LEU A 637 4.80 -8.75 37.34
N ARG A 638 3.96 -9.78 37.20
CA ARG A 638 2.78 -9.97 38.05
C ARG A 638 3.16 -10.36 39.48
N ASP A 639 3.97 -11.40 39.64
CA ASP A 639 4.15 -12.09 40.92
C ASP A 639 5.24 -11.46 41.79
N LYS A 640 6.14 -10.65 41.20
CA LYS A 640 7.28 -10.03 41.91
C LYS A 640 7.27 -8.51 41.86
N SER A 641 6.92 -7.91 40.72
CA SER A 641 6.99 -6.45 40.57
C SER A 641 5.70 -5.76 41.00
N MET A 642 4.57 -6.08 40.35
CA MET A 642 3.26 -5.49 40.64
C MET A 642 2.75 -5.86 42.04
N SER A 643 3.15 -7.00 42.59
CA SER A 643 2.82 -7.39 43.97
C SER A 643 3.37 -6.41 45.04
N GLN A 644 4.35 -5.58 44.68
CA GLN A 644 4.90 -4.54 45.56
C GLN A 644 4.16 -3.21 45.44
N TRP A 645 3.34 -3.04 44.40
CA TRP A 645 2.64 -1.79 44.14
C TRP A 645 1.60 -1.51 45.21
N THR A 646 1.49 -0.24 45.58
CA THR A 646 0.56 0.19 46.64
C THR A 646 -0.88 -0.09 46.23
N ALA A 647 -1.23 0.20 44.97
CA ALA A 647 -2.59 0.03 44.44
C ALA A 647 -2.99 -1.45 44.32
N VAL A 648 -2.04 -2.35 44.08
CA VAL A 648 -2.30 -3.80 44.00
C VAL A 648 -2.39 -4.40 45.41
N ARG A 649 -1.53 -3.96 46.34
CA ARG A 649 -1.54 -4.44 47.73
C ARG A 649 -2.79 -4.06 48.52
N SER A 650 -3.43 -2.93 48.19
CA SER A 650 -4.71 -2.55 48.80
C SER A 650 -5.88 -3.43 48.33
N GLY A 651 -5.69 -4.21 47.25
CA GLY A 651 -6.75 -5.03 46.64
C GLY A 651 -7.71 -4.25 45.75
N ASP A 652 -7.47 -2.95 45.55
CA ASP A 652 -8.37 -2.06 44.83
C ASP A 652 -8.32 -2.24 43.31
N VAL A 653 -7.21 -2.76 42.78
CA VAL A 653 -6.99 -2.93 41.33
C VAL A 653 -6.24 -4.22 40.99
N SER A 654 -6.58 -4.81 39.84
CA SER A 654 -5.86 -5.94 39.25
C SER A 654 -5.49 -5.61 37.80
N PRO A 655 -4.24 -5.19 37.53
CA PRO A 655 -3.78 -4.87 36.18
C PRO A 655 -3.82 -6.09 35.25
N VAL A 656 -4.26 -5.90 34.02
CA VAL A 656 -4.22 -6.95 32.99
C VAL A 656 -2.80 -7.06 32.46
N VAL A 657 -2.22 -8.26 32.50
CA VAL A 657 -0.89 -8.57 31.96
C VAL A 657 -1.00 -9.69 30.94
N ARG A 658 -0.35 -9.53 29.79
CA ARG A 658 -0.37 -10.46 28.66
C ARG A 658 1.04 -10.72 28.14
N THR A 659 1.22 -11.80 27.39
CA THR A 659 2.47 -12.12 26.69
C THR A 659 2.30 -11.90 25.18
N PHE A 660 3.05 -10.96 24.60
CA PHE A 660 3.14 -10.69 23.17
C PHE A 660 4.52 -11.11 22.63
N VAL A 661 4.56 -11.99 21.63
CA VAL A 661 5.84 -12.48 21.09
C VAL A 661 6.31 -11.56 19.95
N PRO A 662 7.47 -10.88 20.03
CA PRO A 662 7.83 -9.84 19.06
C PRO A 662 8.43 -10.41 17.76
N VAL A 663 7.60 -11.09 16.96
CA VAL A 663 7.96 -11.64 15.64
C VAL A 663 7.09 -11.05 14.53
N PHE A 664 7.66 -10.93 13.33
CA PHE A 664 7.01 -10.39 12.14
C PHE A 664 7.45 -11.14 10.87
N PRO A 665 6.69 -11.07 9.76
CA PRO A 665 7.09 -11.69 8.51
C PRO A 665 8.21 -10.92 7.84
N ILE A 666 9.16 -11.64 7.25
CA ILE A 666 10.22 -11.08 6.41
C ILE A 666 10.52 -12.03 5.25
N ILE A 667 10.82 -11.47 4.08
CA ILE A 667 11.24 -12.22 2.90
C ILE A 667 12.68 -12.66 3.11
N LEU A 668 12.89 -13.98 3.21
CA LEU A 668 14.19 -14.60 3.35
C LEU A 668 14.56 -15.35 2.07
N PRO A 669 15.87 -15.52 1.78
CA PRO A 669 16.30 -16.45 0.75
C PRO A 669 15.82 -17.89 1.04
N ALA A 670 15.80 -18.72 0.00
CA ALA A 670 15.61 -20.15 0.16
C ALA A 670 16.62 -20.71 1.18
N THR A 671 16.19 -21.69 1.97
CA THR A 671 17.08 -22.35 2.94
C THR A 671 18.33 -22.84 2.21
N PRO A 672 19.54 -22.45 2.67
CA PRO A 672 20.77 -22.72 1.92
C PRO A 672 21.01 -24.21 1.75
N ASP A 673 21.62 -24.58 0.62
CA ASP A 673 22.20 -25.90 0.42
C ASP A 673 23.49 -25.97 1.27
N THR A 674 23.51 -26.80 2.31
CA THR A 674 24.35 -26.60 3.52
C THR A 674 25.86 -26.85 3.37
N HIS A 675 26.45 -26.57 2.21
CA HIS A 675 27.89 -26.75 1.96
C HIS A 675 28.77 -25.70 2.64
N ASN A 676 28.24 -24.50 2.92
CA ASN A 676 28.93 -23.50 3.74
C ASN A 676 28.42 -23.59 5.19
N LEU A 677 29.31 -23.96 6.11
CA LEU A 677 28.99 -24.22 7.50
C LEU A 677 29.21 -22.95 8.32
N ALA A 678 28.13 -22.23 8.63
CA ALA A 678 28.19 -21.00 9.40
C ALA A 678 27.21 -20.99 10.58
N PHE A 679 27.64 -20.50 11.73
CA PHE A 679 26.77 -20.23 12.89
C PHE A 679 26.87 -18.77 13.32
N GLY A 680 25.81 -18.25 13.93
CA GLY A 680 25.68 -16.84 14.30
C GLY A 680 25.73 -16.61 15.80
N LEU A 681 26.18 -15.42 16.19
CA LEU A 681 26.02 -14.83 17.52
C LEU A 681 25.59 -13.36 17.32
N GLN A 682 24.47 -12.95 17.91
CA GLN A 682 23.91 -11.61 17.66
C GLN A 682 23.92 -10.70 18.90
N GLY A 683 24.09 -9.39 18.71
CA GLY A 683 23.91 -8.37 19.76
C GLY A 683 25.12 -7.45 19.96
N ASP A 684 25.03 -6.56 20.96
CA ASP A 684 26.10 -5.62 21.26
C ASP A 684 27.40 -6.35 21.62
N TYR A 685 28.53 -5.82 21.16
CA TYR A 685 29.87 -6.29 21.52
C TYR A 685 30.30 -5.82 22.92
N ASP A 686 29.36 -5.90 23.86
CA ASP A 686 29.55 -5.51 25.24
C ASP A 686 29.92 -6.75 26.08
N PRO A 687 31.13 -6.80 26.67
CA PRO A 687 31.55 -7.92 27.52
C PRO A 687 30.68 -8.15 28.76
N SER A 688 29.87 -7.16 29.18
CA SER A 688 28.89 -7.33 30.27
C SER A 688 27.67 -8.16 29.85
N ARG A 689 27.46 -8.33 28.54
CA ARG A 689 26.32 -9.05 27.97
C ARG A 689 26.67 -10.43 27.44
N ARG A 690 27.94 -10.69 27.12
CA ARG A 690 28.46 -11.95 26.57
C ARG A 690 29.91 -12.17 26.95
N ASP A 691 30.27 -13.42 27.30
CA ASP A 691 31.66 -13.81 27.59
C ASP A 691 32.41 -14.20 26.30
N TYR A 692 32.85 -13.19 25.55
CA TYR A 692 33.59 -13.40 24.30
C TYR A 692 34.91 -14.16 24.50
N LYS A 693 35.53 -14.07 25.68
CA LYS A 693 36.79 -14.78 25.95
C LYS A 693 36.54 -16.28 25.96
N SER A 694 35.57 -16.75 26.74
CA SER A 694 35.21 -18.16 26.79
C SER A 694 34.72 -18.67 25.43
N ILE A 695 33.94 -17.86 24.69
CA ILE A 695 33.46 -18.21 23.33
C ILE A 695 34.63 -18.46 22.37
N PHE A 696 35.65 -17.60 22.35
CA PHE A 696 36.80 -17.78 21.46
C PHE A 696 37.72 -18.92 21.91
N GLU A 697 37.87 -19.17 23.22
CA GLU A 697 38.62 -20.32 23.75
C GLU A 697 37.94 -21.65 23.37
N HIS A 698 36.60 -21.72 23.42
CA HIS A 698 35.86 -22.90 22.97
C HIS A 698 35.89 -23.08 21.46
N LEU A 699 35.77 -22.01 20.67
CA LEU A 699 35.91 -22.07 19.21
C LEU A 699 37.30 -22.61 18.81
N ASP A 700 38.35 -22.17 19.50
CA ASP A 700 39.70 -22.66 19.28
C ASP A 700 39.84 -24.16 19.56
N SER A 701 39.40 -24.60 20.75
CA SER A 701 39.40 -26.02 21.11
C SER A 701 38.62 -26.86 20.09
N PHE A 702 37.46 -26.35 19.67
CA PHE A 702 36.60 -26.96 18.66
C PHE A 702 37.31 -27.13 17.31
N LEU A 703 38.05 -26.13 16.83
CA LEU A 703 38.79 -26.20 15.55
C LEU A 703 39.96 -27.19 15.62
N ARG A 704 40.56 -27.41 16.80
CA ARG A 704 41.69 -28.35 16.99
C ARG A 704 41.27 -29.82 17.13
N THR A 705 40.02 -30.10 17.54
CA THR A 705 39.58 -31.46 17.95
C THR A 705 39.50 -32.48 16.78
N GLU A 706 39.59 -32.05 15.53
CA GLU A 706 39.68 -32.95 14.37
C GLU A 706 41.09 -33.55 14.17
N SER A 707 42.10 -33.06 14.89
CA SER A 707 43.50 -33.48 14.74
C SER A 707 43.84 -34.82 15.42
N SER A 708 42.95 -35.40 16.23
CA SER A 708 43.32 -36.46 17.20
C SER A 708 42.68 -37.84 16.97
N THR A 709 41.94 -38.07 15.88
CA THR A 709 41.33 -39.38 15.58
C THR A 709 41.94 -40.16 14.41
N GLN A 710 43.09 -39.73 13.87
CA GLN A 710 43.91 -40.57 12.99
C GLN A 710 45.30 -40.82 13.59
N GLU A 711 45.51 -42.02 14.13
CA GLU A 711 46.86 -42.56 14.32
C GLU A 711 47.50 -42.89 12.95
N SER A 712 48.79 -42.56 12.84
CA SER A 712 49.77 -42.91 11.80
C SER A 712 49.65 -42.24 10.42
N ASP A 713 50.42 -41.17 10.19
CA ASP A 713 51.79 -41.31 9.71
C ASP A 713 52.56 -39.98 9.73
N ALA A 714 53.78 -40.03 10.24
CA ALA A 714 54.67 -38.89 10.39
C ALA A 714 55.30 -38.52 9.03
N SER A 715 54.62 -37.68 8.24
CA SER A 715 55.25 -36.64 7.42
C SER A 715 54.19 -35.84 6.65
N ASN A 716 54.19 -34.52 6.83
CA ASN A 716 53.48 -33.54 6.00
C ASN A 716 51.95 -33.40 6.09
N SER A 717 51.33 -33.55 7.27
CA SER A 717 49.93 -33.14 7.46
C SER A 717 49.82 -31.73 8.07
N LYS A 718 49.55 -30.72 7.23
CA LYS A 718 48.84 -29.51 7.71
C LYS A 718 47.44 -29.99 8.13
N ALA A 719 47.19 -30.05 9.43
CA ALA A 719 45.86 -30.30 9.99
C ALA A 719 44.85 -29.42 9.23
N HIS A 720 43.90 -30.04 8.53
CA HIS A 720 42.82 -29.30 7.90
C HIS A 720 41.88 -28.86 9.01
N ALA A 721 41.97 -27.59 9.40
CA ALA A 721 41.02 -27.00 10.34
C ALA A 721 39.61 -27.10 9.74
N ARG A 722 38.62 -27.42 10.59
CA ARG A 722 37.21 -27.46 10.21
C ARG A 722 36.81 -26.18 9.52
N ASN A 723 36.26 -26.27 8.31
CA ASN A 723 35.84 -25.12 7.53
C ASN A 723 34.47 -24.60 8.03
N VAL A 724 34.47 -23.96 9.21
CA VAL A 724 33.30 -23.32 9.82
C VAL A 724 33.53 -21.82 10.00
N THR A 725 32.50 -21.01 9.81
CA THR A 725 32.54 -19.56 10.04
C THR A 725 31.60 -19.15 11.17
N MET A 726 32.10 -18.37 12.13
CA MET A 726 31.30 -17.71 13.15
C MET A 726 31.00 -16.27 12.72
N HIS A 727 29.73 -15.98 12.50
CA HIS A 727 29.25 -14.61 12.26
C HIS A 727 28.94 -13.93 13.59
N LEU A 728 29.61 -12.82 13.88
CA LEU A 728 29.30 -11.92 14.98
C LEU A 728 28.50 -10.73 14.42
N LEU A 729 27.19 -10.73 14.63
CA LEU A 729 26.30 -9.72 14.07
C LEU A 729 25.86 -8.71 15.13
N GLY A 730 26.20 -7.45 14.95
CA GLY A 730 25.81 -6.42 15.90
C GLY A 730 26.56 -5.10 15.76
N HIS A 731 26.83 -4.46 16.88
CA HIS A 731 27.61 -3.24 16.92
C HIS A 731 28.36 -3.07 18.24
N GLY A 732 29.41 -2.27 18.23
CA GLY A 732 30.14 -1.90 19.44
C GLY A 732 31.64 -1.95 19.22
N LYS A 733 32.39 -1.93 20.32
CA LYS A 733 33.83 -2.14 20.27
C LYS A 733 34.11 -3.63 20.07
N HIS A 734 34.92 -3.99 19.07
CA HIS A 734 35.21 -5.40 18.80
C HIS A 734 35.90 -6.04 20.01
N PRO A 735 35.47 -7.24 20.44
CA PRO A 735 36.23 -8.04 21.37
C PRO A 735 37.56 -8.47 20.73
N SER A 736 38.59 -8.66 21.54
CA SER A 736 39.90 -9.12 21.03
C SER A 736 39.78 -10.57 20.57
N VAL A 737 39.92 -10.82 19.28
CA VAL A 737 39.90 -12.17 18.69
C VAL A 737 41.32 -12.76 18.72
N PRO A 738 41.53 -13.95 19.29
CA PRO A 738 42.82 -14.64 19.25
C PRO A 738 43.27 -14.98 17.81
N ASP A 739 44.57 -14.87 17.52
CA ASP A 739 45.12 -15.07 16.17
C ASP A 739 44.79 -16.45 15.58
N ASN A 740 44.71 -17.47 16.43
CA ASN A 740 44.43 -18.86 16.09
C ASN A 740 42.99 -19.13 15.63
N VAL A 741 42.02 -18.23 15.88
CA VAL A 741 40.63 -18.36 15.42
C VAL A 741 40.18 -17.22 14.51
N LYS A 742 41.06 -16.23 14.28
CA LYS A 742 40.75 -14.99 13.59
C LYS A 742 40.17 -15.19 12.19
N ASP A 743 40.68 -16.17 11.44
CA ASP A 743 40.21 -16.48 10.08
C ASP A 743 38.82 -17.15 10.04
N HIS A 744 38.30 -17.55 11.19
CA HIS A 744 36.98 -18.17 11.35
C HIS A 744 35.92 -17.22 11.93
N VAL A 745 36.29 -15.97 12.26
CA VAL A 745 35.38 -14.99 12.87
C VAL A 745 35.14 -13.83 11.91
N VAL A 746 33.88 -13.61 11.56
CA VAL A 746 33.44 -12.51 10.70
C VAL A 746 32.62 -11.53 11.53
N PHE A 747 32.98 -10.24 11.47
CA PHE A 747 32.23 -9.16 12.10
C PHE A 747 31.26 -8.52 11.09
N ASP A 748 29.97 -8.73 11.33
CA ASP A 748 28.87 -8.24 10.50
C ASP A 748 28.21 -7.03 11.19
N GLU A 749 28.78 -5.85 10.94
CA GLU A 749 28.49 -4.66 11.74
C GLU A 749 27.58 -3.64 11.10
N ARG A 750 26.69 -3.08 11.92
CA ARG A 750 25.79 -1.96 11.53
C ARG A 750 25.03 -2.24 10.24
N LEU A 751 24.74 -3.52 10.01
CA LEU A 751 23.98 -3.96 8.85
C LEU A 751 22.58 -3.37 8.88
N ASP A 752 22.05 -3.12 7.69
CA ASP A 752 20.62 -2.98 7.51
C ASP A 752 19.91 -4.26 7.99
N TYR A 753 18.72 -4.13 8.58
CA TYR A 753 17.99 -5.28 9.11
C TYR A 753 17.68 -6.34 8.03
N ILE A 754 17.49 -5.95 6.76
CA ILE A 754 17.28 -6.91 5.67
C ILE A 754 18.53 -7.77 5.47
N ASP A 755 19.71 -7.14 5.41
CA ASP A 755 20.98 -7.86 5.25
C ASP A 755 21.34 -8.67 6.50
N TYR A 756 21.06 -8.12 7.68
CA TYR A 756 21.22 -8.79 8.97
C TYR A 756 20.42 -10.09 9.03
N TYR A 757 19.12 -10.06 8.74
CA TYR A 757 18.29 -11.26 8.74
C TYR A 757 18.61 -12.20 7.59
N LYS A 758 19.08 -11.68 6.45
CA LYS A 758 19.56 -12.50 5.34
C LYS A 758 20.78 -13.33 5.75
N ILE A 759 21.78 -12.72 6.40
CA ILE A 759 22.96 -13.44 6.89
C ILE A 759 22.56 -14.45 7.97
N LEU A 760 21.76 -14.05 8.96
CA LEU A 760 21.26 -14.99 9.97
C LEU A 760 20.53 -16.18 9.36
N SER A 761 19.69 -15.94 8.34
CA SER A 761 18.93 -17.02 7.68
C SER A 761 19.79 -18.02 6.91
N GLN A 762 21.09 -17.72 6.75
CA GLN A 762 22.07 -18.58 6.12
C GLN A 762 22.93 -19.34 7.14
N THR A 763 22.80 -19.06 8.44
CA THR A 763 23.49 -19.82 9.49
C THR A 763 22.65 -21.03 9.92
N PHE A 764 23.30 -22.14 10.28
CA PHE A 764 22.60 -23.36 10.72
C PHE A 764 22.20 -23.33 12.20
N ALA A 765 22.79 -22.43 12.98
CA ALA A 765 22.52 -22.24 14.39
C ALA A 765 22.74 -20.77 14.80
N LEU A 766 21.98 -20.33 15.80
CA LEU A 766 22.20 -19.08 16.53
C LEU A 766 22.51 -19.39 18.00
N LEU A 767 23.59 -18.84 18.52
CA LEU A 767 23.98 -19.00 19.92
C LEU A 767 23.30 -17.91 20.77
N PRO A 768 22.45 -18.26 21.75
CA PRO A 768 21.85 -17.27 22.63
C PRO A 768 22.89 -16.61 23.54
N ALA A 769 23.92 -17.35 24.00
CA ALA A 769 25.01 -16.94 24.89
C ALA A 769 24.61 -15.90 25.95
N PHE A 770 23.58 -16.23 26.74
CA PHE A 770 23.08 -15.38 27.81
C PHE A 770 24.14 -15.25 28.93
N ALA A 771 24.57 -14.02 29.22
CA ALA A 771 25.52 -13.78 30.32
C ALA A 771 24.87 -13.79 31.72
N SER A 772 23.56 -14.03 31.84
CA SER A 772 22.84 -13.98 33.11
C SER A 772 21.52 -14.74 33.08
N ASP A 773 21.17 -15.38 34.19
CA ASP A 773 19.87 -16.04 34.41
C ASP A 773 18.69 -15.06 34.41
N THR A 774 18.95 -13.75 34.45
CA THR A 774 17.89 -12.74 34.30
C THR A 774 17.10 -12.87 33.00
N TYR A 775 17.69 -13.46 31.95
CA TYR A 775 17.01 -13.77 30.69
C TYR A 775 16.05 -14.96 30.75
N LEU A 776 16.01 -15.66 31.88
CA LEU A 776 15.15 -16.81 32.14
C LEU A 776 14.00 -16.47 33.09
N ASP A 777 14.07 -15.34 33.81
CA ASP A 777 13.04 -14.95 34.79
C ASP A 777 12.44 -13.55 34.60
N ARG A 778 13.21 -12.49 34.30
CA ARG A 778 12.73 -11.10 34.40
C ARG A 778 13.05 -10.19 33.22
N LYS A 779 13.86 -10.65 32.26
CA LYS A 779 14.26 -9.87 31.07
C LYS A 779 14.08 -10.69 29.79
N ALA A 780 13.39 -10.12 28.81
CA ALA A 780 13.28 -10.76 27.51
C ALA A 780 14.56 -10.56 26.67
N SER A 781 14.95 -11.61 25.95
CA SER A 781 16.09 -11.59 25.02
C SER A 781 15.65 -11.31 23.59
N SER A 782 16.40 -10.45 22.88
CA SER A 782 16.21 -10.24 21.43
C SER A 782 16.75 -11.39 20.57
N SER A 783 17.58 -12.27 21.13
CA SER A 783 18.14 -13.42 20.40
C SER A 783 17.07 -14.41 19.98
N VAL A 784 16.09 -14.68 20.86
CA VAL A 784 15.05 -15.68 20.59
C VAL A 784 14.13 -15.23 19.45
N PRO A 785 13.58 -14.00 19.45
CA PRO A 785 12.84 -13.49 18.31
C PRO A 785 13.69 -13.35 17.05
N ALA A 786 14.96 -12.92 17.14
CA ALA A 786 15.83 -12.81 15.97
C ALA A 786 16.05 -14.17 15.28
N ALA A 787 16.25 -15.23 16.06
CA ALA A 787 16.33 -16.61 15.56
C ALA A 787 15.06 -17.00 14.78
N LEU A 788 13.89 -16.75 15.38
CA LEU A 788 12.60 -17.03 14.76
C LEU A 788 12.40 -16.23 13.48
N ILE A 789 12.63 -14.90 13.50
CA ILE A 789 12.45 -14.01 12.36
C ILE A 789 13.33 -14.46 11.18
N ALA A 790 14.60 -14.78 11.46
CA ALA A 790 15.58 -15.25 10.48
C ALA A 790 15.34 -16.71 10.01
N GLY A 791 14.48 -17.47 10.69
CA GLY A 791 14.30 -18.90 10.37
C GLY A 791 15.51 -19.75 10.75
N THR A 792 16.24 -19.35 11.79
CA THR A 792 17.49 -19.96 12.24
C THR A 792 17.28 -20.66 13.59
N PRO A 793 17.62 -21.94 13.73
CA PRO A 793 17.46 -22.65 15.00
C PRO A 793 18.37 -22.09 16.09
N LEU A 794 17.79 -21.84 17.26
CA LEU A 794 18.54 -21.43 18.44
C LEU A 794 19.18 -22.68 19.10
N ILE A 795 20.38 -22.56 19.64
CA ILE A 795 20.88 -23.54 20.62
C ILE A 795 20.22 -23.22 21.95
N ALA A 796 19.49 -24.16 22.56
CA ALA A 796 18.67 -23.87 23.73
C ALA A 796 18.71 -24.99 24.76
N THR A 797 18.83 -24.61 26.03
CA THR A 797 18.62 -25.52 27.16
C THR A 797 17.13 -25.74 27.44
N LYS A 798 16.79 -26.76 28.24
CA LYS A 798 15.42 -26.96 28.74
C LYS A 798 14.87 -25.72 29.47
N ALA A 799 15.72 -25.02 30.22
CA ALA A 799 15.35 -23.79 30.92
C ALA A 799 15.01 -22.63 29.95
N ILE A 800 15.72 -22.52 28.82
CA ILE A 800 15.38 -21.54 27.77
C ILE A 800 14.03 -21.88 27.15
N ILE A 801 13.77 -23.15 26.84
CA ILE A 801 12.48 -23.60 26.29
C ILE A 801 11.34 -23.32 27.29
N GLU A 802 11.54 -23.56 28.58
CA GLU A 802 10.55 -23.29 29.63
C GLU A 802 10.28 -21.78 29.81
N ALA A 803 11.35 -20.96 29.79
CA ALA A 803 11.23 -19.51 29.90
C ALA A 803 10.52 -18.92 28.67
N TYR A 804 10.87 -19.37 27.48
CA TYR A 804 10.31 -18.94 26.20
C TYR A 804 9.38 -20.02 25.63
N SER A 805 8.31 -20.35 26.34
CA SER A 805 7.43 -21.50 26.00
C SER A 805 6.69 -21.41 24.66
N TYR A 806 6.97 -20.38 23.85
CA TYR A 806 6.55 -20.26 22.45
C TYR A 806 7.56 -20.89 21.47
N ILE A 807 8.70 -21.39 21.94
CA ILE A 807 9.62 -22.28 21.20
C ILE A 807 9.58 -23.69 21.80
N SER A 808 9.99 -24.69 21.01
CA SER A 808 9.98 -26.11 21.40
C SER A 808 11.25 -26.83 20.95
N GLN A 809 11.46 -28.05 21.44
CA GLN A 809 12.58 -28.93 21.03
C GLN A 809 12.63 -29.16 19.51
N ASP A 810 11.48 -29.11 18.83
CA ASP A 810 11.41 -29.29 17.38
C ASP A 810 11.99 -28.11 16.60
N THR A 811 12.12 -26.95 17.24
CA THR A 811 12.51 -25.67 16.65
C THR A 811 13.88 -25.18 17.11
N VAL A 812 14.52 -25.92 18.00
CA VAL A 812 15.84 -25.59 18.55
C VAL A 812 16.79 -26.76 18.39
N TRP A 813 18.07 -26.47 18.55
CA TRP A 813 19.07 -27.46 18.89
C TRP A 813 19.12 -27.56 20.41
N LEU A 814 18.50 -28.62 20.95
CA LEU A 814 18.50 -28.86 22.40
C LEU A 814 19.93 -29.11 22.87
N GLN A 815 20.37 -28.32 23.84
CA GLN A 815 21.59 -28.53 24.61
C GLN A 815 21.26 -29.46 25.78
N GLU A 816 21.86 -30.65 25.78
CA GLU A 816 21.64 -31.64 26.83
C GLU A 816 22.44 -31.31 28.10
N ASP A 817 22.05 -31.93 29.21
CA ASP A 817 22.70 -31.70 30.50
C ASP A 817 24.18 -32.13 30.44
N GLY A 818 25.09 -31.18 30.62
CA GLY A 818 26.54 -31.39 30.52
C GLY A 818 27.16 -31.10 29.15
N GLU A 819 26.37 -30.80 28.10
CA GLU A 819 26.88 -30.27 26.83
C GLU A 819 27.17 -28.77 26.94
N SER A 820 28.23 -28.29 26.29
CA SER A 820 28.46 -26.87 25.99
C SER A 820 27.72 -26.46 24.70
N GLU A 821 27.55 -25.15 24.46
CA GLU A 821 26.98 -24.65 23.19
C GLU A 821 27.78 -25.15 21.96
N PHE A 822 29.10 -25.32 22.10
CA PHE A 822 29.98 -25.80 21.03
C PHE A 822 29.92 -27.32 20.82
N ASP A 823 29.58 -28.11 21.85
CA ASP A 823 29.30 -29.55 21.68
C ASP A 823 28.04 -29.74 20.83
N VAL A 824 27.04 -28.87 21.01
CA VAL A 824 25.84 -28.85 20.15
C VAL A 824 26.21 -28.43 18.72
N VAL A 825 27.05 -27.39 18.55
CA VAL A 825 27.55 -27.00 17.22
C VAL A 825 28.24 -28.17 16.53
N GLN A 826 29.12 -28.90 17.22
CA GLN A 826 29.77 -30.11 16.70
C GLN A 826 28.73 -31.13 16.24
N ARG A 827 27.78 -31.46 17.13
CA ARG A 827 26.73 -32.44 16.85
C ARG A 827 25.89 -32.06 15.63
N VAL A 828 25.61 -30.77 15.41
CA VAL A 828 24.85 -30.28 14.25
C VAL A 828 25.68 -30.26 12.97
N LEU A 829 26.99 -30.01 13.06
CA LEU A 829 27.91 -30.10 11.92
C LEU A 829 28.04 -31.53 11.40
N ASP A 830 28.03 -32.51 12.30
CA ASP A 830 28.11 -33.94 11.97
C ASP A 830 26.80 -34.50 11.36
N MET A 831 25.70 -33.74 11.39
CA MET A 831 24.44 -34.13 10.75
C MET A 831 24.54 -34.04 9.22
N ASP A 832 23.61 -34.69 8.52
CA ASP A 832 23.43 -34.49 7.09
C ASP A 832 22.77 -33.12 6.78
N SER A 833 22.88 -32.69 5.52
CA SER A 833 22.33 -31.42 5.05
C SER A 833 20.82 -31.31 5.19
N ASP A 834 20.11 -32.42 4.98
CA ASP A 834 18.65 -32.45 4.97
C ASP A 834 18.11 -32.32 6.40
N SER A 835 18.76 -32.95 7.38
CA SER A 835 18.44 -32.80 8.80
C SER A 835 18.55 -31.35 9.28
N ARG A 836 19.62 -30.64 8.90
CA ARG A 836 19.79 -29.21 9.20
C ARG A 836 18.72 -28.36 8.51
N LYS A 837 18.52 -28.58 7.21
CA LYS A 837 17.52 -27.86 6.42
C LYS A 837 16.12 -28.02 7.00
N LYS A 838 15.73 -29.25 7.36
CA LYS A 838 14.45 -29.56 8.00
C LYS A 838 14.27 -28.83 9.32
N LYS A 839 15.33 -28.69 10.12
CA LYS A 839 15.27 -27.91 11.36
C LYS A 839 15.04 -26.42 11.07
N MET A 840 15.73 -25.83 10.10
CA MET A 840 15.51 -24.43 9.70
C MET A 840 14.09 -24.21 9.17
N GLU A 841 13.55 -25.15 8.39
CA GLU A 841 12.17 -25.12 7.90
C GLU A 841 11.15 -25.15 9.05
N SER A 842 11.36 -25.99 10.07
CA SER A 842 10.56 -26.02 11.30
C SER A 842 10.53 -24.67 12.04
N VAL A 843 11.66 -23.95 12.09
CA VAL A 843 11.73 -22.60 12.67
C VAL A 843 10.92 -21.59 11.83
N ARG A 844 11.06 -21.63 10.50
CA ARG A 844 10.30 -20.74 9.59
C ARG A 844 8.80 -20.98 9.67
N GLU A 845 8.39 -22.25 9.82
CA GLU A 845 7.00 -22.63 10.04
C GLU A 845 6.48 -22.13 11.39
N THR A 846 7.27 -22.32 12.47
CA THR A 846 6.94 -21.82 13.81
C THR A 846 6.84 -20.30 13.86
N ARG A 847 7.76 -19.57 13.21
CA ARG A 847 7.65 -18.11 13.05
C ARG A 847 6.34 -17.74 12.38
N SER A 848 5.98 -18.42 11.30
CA SER A 848 4.74 -18.15 10.57
C SER A 848 3.52 -18.38 11.45
N LYS A 849 3.52 -19.46 12.25
CA LYS A 849 2.48 -19.76 13.23
C LYS A 849 2.37 -18.68 14.30
N LEU A 850 3.48 -18.27 14.92
CA LEU A 850 3.51 -17.24 15.96
C LEU A 850 3.05 -15.87 15.43
N VAL A 851 3.40 -15.52 14.19
CA VAL A 851 2.91 -14.29 13.54
C VAL A 851 1.38 -14.32 13.39
N GLN A 852 0.81 -15.46 12.99
CA GLN A 852 -0.65 -15.62 12.89
C GLN A 852 -1.34 -15.63 14.26
N GLU A 853 -0.73 -16.27 15.26
CA GLU A 853 -1.22 -16.25 16.64
C GLU A 853 -1.22 -14.84 17.23
N ASN A 854 -0.18 -14.05 16.98
CA ASN A 854 -0.14 -12.65 17.39
C ASN A 854 -1.29 -11.83 16.79
N ILE A 855 -1.57 -11.98 15.49
CA ILE A 855 -2.70 -11.29 14.84
C ILE A 855 -4.01 -11.62 15.57
N LYS A 856 -4.26 -12.91 15.83
CA LYS A 856 -5.49 -13.35 16.50
C LYS A 856 -5.59 -12.85 17.93
N LEU A 857 -4.52 -12.98 18.70
CA LEU A 857 -4.48 -12.55 20.10
C LEU A 857 -4.69 -11.04 20.22
N VAL A 858 -4.03 -10.25 19.36
CA VAL A 858 -4.17 -8.79 19.33
C VAL A 858 -5.60 -8.39 18.98
N GLU A 859 -6.25 -9.07 18.02
CA GLU A 859 -7.67 -8.84 17.72
C GLU A 859 -8.56 -9.03 18.96
N ASP A 860 -8.39 -10.16 19.66
CA ASP A 860 -9.16 -10.50 20.85
C ASP A 860 -8.91 -9.51 22.00
N TRP A 861 -7.66 -9.10 22.20
CA TRP A 861 -7.29 -8.16 23.26
C TRP A 861 -7.81 -6.76 22.99
N MET A 862 -7.77 -6.30 21.74
CA MET A 862 -8.34 -5.01 21.34
C MET A 862 -9.86 -4.98 21.55
N LYS A 863 -10.59 -6.03 21.18
CA LYS A 863 -12.04 -6.14 21.45
C LYS A 863 -12.34 -6.07 22.95
N GLN A 864 -11.56 -6.78 23.77
CA GLN A 864 -11.69 -6.75 25.23
C GLN A 864 -11.41 -5.36 25.80
N ALA A 865 -10.39 -4.66 25.29
CA ALA A 865 -10.05 -3.31 25.70
C ALA A 865 -11.20 -2.32 25.41
N MET A 866 -11.74 -2.33 24.19
CA MET A 866 -12.85 -1.45 23.80
C MET A 866 -14.12 -1.74 24.59
N SER A 867 -14.49 -3.02 24.75
CA SER A 867 -15.66 -3.41 25.55
C SER A 867 -15.58 -2.92 27.00
N ARG A 868 -14.39 -2.98 27.62
CA ARG A 868 -14.17 -2.44 28.97
C ARG A 868 -14.34 -0.92 29.04
N MET A 869 -13.97 -0.19 27.98
CA MET A 869 -14.14 1.26 27.92
C MET A 869 -15.61 1.65 27.75
N GLU A 870 -16.34 0.97 26.86
CA GLU A 870 -17.77 1.20 26.61
C GLU A 870 -18.63 0.92 27.86
N TYR A 871 -18.40 -0.21 28.54
CA TYR A 871 -19.10 -0.54 29.78
C TYR A 871 -18.97 0.55 30.84
N ARG A 872 -17.80 1.20 30.92
CA ARG A 872 -17.53 2.25 31.91
C ARG A 872 -18.17 3.59 31.54
N ALA A 873 -18.17 3.94 30.26
CA ALA A 873 -18.85 5.15 29.77
C ALA A 873 -20.36 5.12 30.03
N GLY A 874 -20.98 3.95 30.08
CA GLY A 874 -22.40 3.78 30.43
C GLY A 874 -22.71 3.69 31.94
N SER A 875 -21.69 3.71 32.80
CA SER A 875 -21.82 3.59 34.27
C SER A 875 -21.45 4.86 35.05
N MET A 876 -21.04 5.91 34.35
CA MET A 876 -20.88 7.29 34.84
C MET A 876 -22.07 8.12 34.39
#